data_AF-A0A1H4MB35-F1
#
_entry.id   AF-A0A1H4MB35-F1
#
_cell.length_a   1.000
_cell.length_b   1.000
_cell.length_c   1.000
_cell.angle_alpha   90.00
_cell.angle_beta   90.00
_cell.angle_gamma   90.00
#
_symmetry.space_group_name_H-M   'P 1'
#
loop_
_entity.id
_entity.type
_entity.pdbx_description
1 polymer ?
#
loop_
_entity_poly.entity_id
_entity_poly.type
_entity_poly.pdbx_seq_one_letter_code
_entity_poly.pdbx_strand_id
1 'polypeptide(L)'
;MKKILLGLVAVAVVAAGGYFGFDFYAQRRVTRDVEAAFEQVRTAGAKASHGKITFDVKSRTLTISDIATESGTQSPINVRIASLTMTGLGQTDAGRISADNITFNDVEIGATGPTPTIAILTYKAPRITVKDYSGPAGLPQLPASSSIFELYRFAFTQLASINASSVTAPTLTGTMTFSAAADVGDGAGGEFAYSGLAIENMKNGKIGTNKIDKVAFTINSQAAGKALKTTGDLANMVATDIDVGAMAAIFDPAKANDDRDYRVQGHVSAGPYVITTTTTPHLNMRIDGMTIDDVRVNPSKMQLPALLAMVPPPGSPPPSPAQARELLEKVAGLYSGASIGNAELHGLSVETPKGPLKLASMRFNFEHGKIGELAVEGLDGNAPNGPFKVGRFALKSLDVASFIRLSAQFAAQKPSPEQALTLFPLIEGVEIKGVTSPYKATGKPVNIDVFSLDWGQFVGTIPSKLRLVAKMAAPLDAADPQQQALVAAGIDRMAVDADLGAVWTEASRSFALEPVKLDMAGLLNTSAKVTLANVPREAFSTSAAESLGAAAQIEAGTIELTVHDLGVIDLAIAQYARTQNVSRDEARNAVLSTIKAQGQAVSGGSADVTALVTAISQFIETPGQTLVIKLTPRAKAPALQLIQLLKTDPQSALAQFRIEASTGL
;
A
#
# COMPACT_ATOMS: atom_id res chain seq x y z
N MET A 1 -16.24 44.24 -79.66
CA MET A 1 -15.30 43.64 -78.67
C MET A 1 -15.08 44.44 -77.37
N LYS A 2 -15.67 45.64 -77.15
CA LYS A 2 -15.50 46.41 -75.89
C LYS A 2 -16.60 46.24 -74.82
N LYS A 3 -17.73 45.58 -75.11
CA LYS A 3 -18.84 45.39 -74.14
C LYS A 3 -18.81 44.08 -73.35
N ILE A 4 -18.01 43.09 -73.79
CA ILE A 4 -17.82 41.80 -73.07
C ILE A 4 -16.65 41.91 -72.07
N LEU A 5 -15.68 42.78 -72.34
CA LEU A 5 -14.54 43.03 -71.44
C LEU A 5 -14.94 43.81 -70.17
N LEU A 6 -15.93 44.70 -70.25
CA LEU A 6 -16.42 45.51 -69.10
C LEU A 6 -17.36 44.72 -68.16
N GLY A 7 -18.10 43.73 -68.68
CA GLY A 7 -18.92 42.84 -67.86
C GLY A 7 -18.10 41.81 -67.04
N LEU A 8 -16.98 41.34 -67.60
CA LEU A 8 -16.04 40.44 -66.91
C LEU A 8 -15.23 41.15 -65.82
N VAL A 9 -14.91 42.44 -65.99
CA VAL A 9 -14.26 43.25 -64.95
C VAL A 9 -15.23 43.61 -63.81
N ALA A 10 -16.52 43.83 -64.08
CA ALA A 10 -17.52 44.08 -63.03
C ALA A 10 -17.85 42.82 -62.20
N VAL A 11 -17.90 41.64 -62.83
CA VAL A 11 -18.05 40.35 -62.10
C VAL A 11 -16.76 39.97 -61.36
N ALA A 12 -15.57 40.30 -61.90
CA ALA A 12 -14.31 40.13 -61.18
C ALA A 12 -14.13 41.12 -60.03
N VAL A 13 -14.69 42.34 -60.09
CA VAL A 13 -14.65 43.34 -59.01
C VAL A 13 -15.76 43.10 -57.95
N VAL A 14 -16.87 42.46 -58.31
CA VAL A 14 -17.90 42.01 -57.34
C VAL A 14 -17.53 40.64 -56.74
N ALA A 15 -16.84 39.77 -57.47
CA ALA A 15 -16.25 38.55 -56.93
C ALA A 15 -15.01 38.86 -56.09
N ALA A 16 -14.16 39.83 -56.46
CA ALA A 16 -13.06 40.31 -55.63
C ALA A 16 -13.55 41.19 -54.48
N GLY A 17 -14.49 42.11 -54.69
CA GLY A 17 -15.09 42.93 -53.63
C GLY A 17 -16.02 42.15 -52.70
N GLY A 18 -16.58 41.03 -53.16
CA GLY A 18 -17.30 40.05 -52.35
C GLY A 18 -16.37 39.06 -51.65
N TYR A 19 -15.24 38.68 -52.24
CA TYR A 19 -14.19 37.87 -51.62
C TYR A 19 -13.43 38.68 -50.54
N PHE A 20 -12.93 39.87 -50.88
CA PHE A 20 -12.31 40.82 -49.95
C PHE A 20 -13.32 41.45 -48.97
N GLY A 21 -14.57 41.64 -49.38
CA GLY A 21 -15.64 42.14 -48.51
C GLY A 21 -16.17 41.09 -47.54
N PHE A 22 -16.19 39.81 -47.95
CA PHE A 22 -16.46 38.69 -47.06
C PHE A 22 -15.29 38.44 -46.12
N ASP A 23 -14.05 38.54 -46.59
CA ASP A 23 -12.85 38.53 -45.74
C ASP A 23 -12.89 39.67 -44.73
N PHE A 24 -13.23 40.88 -45.14
CA PHE A 24 -13.36 42.04 -44.25
C PHE A 24 -14.54 41.90 -43.28
N TYR A 25 -15.69 41.38 -43.73
CA TYR A 25 -16.86 41.11 -42.90
C TYR A 25 -16.59 40.01 -41.88
N ALA A 26 -15.98 38.90 -42.31
CA ALA A 26 -15.59 37.78 -41.47
C ALA A 26 -14.53 38.22 -40.45
N GLN A 27 -13.51 38.95 -40.89
CA GLN A 27 -12.52 39.59 -40.02
C GLN A 27 -13.19 40.49 -38.98
N ARG A 28 -14.11 41.38 -39.39
CA ARG A 28 -14.79 42.32 -38.47
C ARG A 28 -15.70 41.60 -37.48
N ARG A 29 -16.41 40.55 -37.92
CA ARG A 29 -17.23 39.70 -37.07
C ARG A 29 -16.39 38.93 -36.05
N VAL A 30 -15.33 38.26 -36.49
CA VAL A 30 -14.41 37.53 -35.63
C VAL A 30 -13.73 38.47 -34.64
N THR A 31 -13.27 39.65 -35.07
CA THR A 31 -12.73 40.68 -34.17
C THR A 31 -13.75 41.10 -33.12
N ARG A 32 -15.02 41.33 -33.49
CA ARG A 32 -16.07 41.67 -32.51
C ARG A 32 -16.31 40.54 -31.52
N ASP A 33 -16.37 39.30 -32.00
CA ASP A 33 -16.66 38.14 -31.15
C ASP A 33 -15.46 37.85 -30.20
N VAL A 34 -14.22 38.05 -30.66
CA VAL A 34 -13.02 38.02 -29.80
C VAL A 34 -13.04 39.16 -28.77
N GLU A 35 -13.31 40.40 -29.18
CA GLU A 35 -13.39 41.53 -28.25
C GLU A 35 -14.48 41.29 -27.19
N ALA A 36 -15.63 40.73 -27.58
CA ALA A 36 -16.69 40.37 -26.64
C ALA A 36 -16.21 39.33 -25.60
N ALA A 37 -15.38 38.36 -25.99
CA ALA A 37 -14.79 37.40 -25.06
C ALA A 37 -13.80 38.07 -24.09
N PHE A 38 -12.96 39.00 -24.56
CA PHE A 38 -12.07 39.77 -23.68
C PHE A 38 -12.86 40.70 -22.75
N GLU A 39 -13.94 41.29 -23.22
CA GLU A 39 -14.84 42.10 -22.39
C GLU A 39 -15.56 41.25 -21.33
N GLN A 40 -15.93 40.01 -21.65
CA GLN A 40 -16.46 39.06 -20.67
C GLN A 40 -15.44 38.78 -19.55
N VAL A 41 -14.15 38.67 -19.88
CA VAL A 41 -13.08 38.49 -18.88
C VAL A 41 -12.90 39.76 -18.03
N ARG A 42 -12.96 40.95 -18.65
CA ARG A 42 -12.88 42.23 -17.93
C ARG A 42 -14.05 42.46 -16.98
N THR A 43 -15.26 42.17 -17.44
CA THR A 43 -16.48 42.25 -16.62
C THR A 43 -16.50 41.25 -15.47
N ALA A 44 -15.79 40.13 -15.58
CA ALA A 44 -15.53 39.20 -14.49
C ALA A 44 -14.48 39.68 -13.46
N GLY A 45 -13.94 40.90 -13.62
CA GLY A 45 -13.03 41.54 -12.66
C GLY A 45 -11.54 41.34 -12.93
N ALA A 46 -11.16 40.70 -14.05
CA ALA A 46 -9.77 40.53 -14.46
C ALA A 46 -9.31 41.68 -15.39
N LYS A 47 -8.00 41.93 -15.49
CA LYS A 47 -7.46 42.75 -16.58
C LYS A 47 -7.19 41.86 -17.77
N ALA A 48 -7.56 42.28 -18.98
CA ALA A 48 -7.33 41.50 -20.19
C ALA A 48 -7.05 42.41 -21.40
N SER A 49 -6.03 42.09 -22.17
CA SER A 49 -5.65 42.79 -23.41
C SER A 49 -5.17 41.81 -24.47
N HIS A 50 -5.25 42.24 -25.72
CA HIS A 50 -4.69 41.55 -26.87
C HIS A 50 -4.08 42.55 -27.85
N GLY A 51 -3.15 42.07 -28.66
CA GLY A 51 -2.63 42.77 -29.83
C GLY A 51 -3.49 42.55 -31.07
N LYS A 52 -2.83 42.36 -32.21
CA LYS A 52 -3.47 42.24 -33.52
C LYS A 52 -4.32 40.95 -33.63
N ILE A 53 -5.53 41.08 -34.17
CA ILE A 53 -6.40 39.97 -34.54
C ILE A 53 -6.42 39.85 -36.07
N THR A 54 -6.15 38.67 -36.62
CA THR A 54 -6.26 38.39 -38.06
C THR A 54 -7.05 37.12 -38.30
N PHE A 55 -7.86 37.11 -39.36
CA PHE A 55 -8.65 35.97 -39.79
C PHE A 55 -8.48 35.73 -41.29
N ASP A 56 -7.97 34.55 -41.66
CA ASP A 56 -7.90 34.08 -43.04
C ASP A 56 -9.10 33.18 -43.33
N VAL A 57 -10.00 33.63 -44.20
CA VAL A 57 -11.26 32.91 -44.49
C VAL A 57 -11.02 31.58 -45.20
N LYS A 58 -10.04 31.52 -46.11
CA LYS A 58 -9.79 30.35 -46.96
C LYS A 58 -9.35 29.15 -46.14
N SER A 59 -8.45 29.37 -45.18
CA SER A 59 -7.95 28.37 -44.24
C SER A 59 -8.75 28.31 -42.95
N ARG A 60 -9.70 29.24 -42.75
CA ARG A 60 -10.47 29.42 -41.51
C ARG A 60 -9.54 29.58 -40.30
N THR A 61 -8.52 30.41 -40.47
CA THR A 61 -7.44 30.58 -39.49
C THR A 61 -7.59 31.90 -38.74
N LEU A 62 -7.73 31.83 -37.41
CA LEU A 62 -7.67 32.98 -36.50
C LEU A 62 -6.28 33.06 -35.87
N THR A 63 -5.68 34.25 -35.87
CA THR A 63 -4.48 34.55 -35.10
C THR A 63 -4.73 35.75 -34.21
N ILE A 64 -4.34 35.63 -32.94
CA ILE A 64 -4.37 36.71 -31.93
C ILE A 64 -2.97 36.85 -31.36
N SER A 65 -2.39 38.05 -31.46
CA SER A 65 -1.06 38.36 -30.91
C SER A 65 -1.17 38.97 -29.51
N ASP A 66 -0.09 38.88 -28.73
CA ASP A 66 0.14 39.63 -27.49
C ASP A 66 -1.03 39.58 -26.49
N ILE A 67 -1.51 38.38 -26.19
CA ILE A 67 -2.57 38.18 -25.19
C ILE A 67 -1.94 38.34 -23.80
N ALA A 68 -2.55 39.17 -22.95
CA ALA A 68 -2.19 39.29 -21.56
C ALA A 68 -3.44 39.34 -20.68
N THR A 69 -3.47 38.54 -19.62
CA THR A 69 -4.54 38.55 -18.62
C THR A 69 -3.98 38.54 -17.20
N GLU A 70 -4.61 39.27 -16.29
CA GLU A 70 -4.29 39.30 -14.86
C GLU A 70 -5.59 39.09 -14.07
N SER A 71 -5.65 38.04 -13.25
CA SER A 71 -6.86 37.77 -12.45
C SER A 71 -7.06 38.84 -11.36
N GLY A 72 -8.32 39.19 -11.08
CA GLY A 72 -8.68 40.11 -10.00
C GLY A 72 -8.71 39.48 -8.59
N THR A 73 -8.05 38.34 -8.40
CA THR A 73 -8.07 37.56 -7.16
C THR A 73 -7.05 38.09 -6.14
N GLN A 74 -7.26 37.80 -4.85
CA GLN A 74 -6.37 38.22 -3.75
C GLN A 74 -4.89 37.77 -3.95
N SER A 75 -4.68 36.68 -4.69
CA SER A 75 -3.40 36.30 -5.28
C SER A 75 -3.51 36.38 -6.81
N PRO A 76 -2.93 37.40 -7.48
CA PRO A 76 -3.08 37.58 -8.92
C PRO A 76 -2.31 36.50 -9.69
N ILE A 77 -2.96 35.97 -10.72
CA ILE A 77 -2.38 35.07 -11.72
C ILE A 77 -2.22 35.88 -13.00
N ASN A 78 -0.99 35.99 -13.50
CA ASN A 78 -0.69 36.63 -14.77
C ASN A 78 -0.46 35.57 -15.85
N VAL A 79 -1.13 35.72 -16.98
CA VAL A 79 -0.94 34.87 -18.17
C VAL A 79 -0.55 35.77 -19.34
N ARG A 80 0.51 35.40 -20.05
CA ARG A 80 0.93 36.02 -21.30
C ARG A 80 1.07 34.96 -22.38
N ILE A 81 0.62 35.28 -23.59
CA ILE A 81 0.75 34.41 -24.74
C ILE A 81 1.16 35.29 -25.93
N ALA A 82 2.34 35.04 -26.50
CA ALA A 82 2.83 35.85 -27.62
C ALA A 82 1.94 35.71 -28.86
N SER A 83 1.48 34.49 -29.14
CA SER A 83 0.46 34.30 -30.18
C SER A 83 -0.40 33.05 -29.94
N LEU A 84 -1.67 33.18 -30.27
CA LEU A 84 -2.64 32.09 -30.40
C LEU A 84 -3.03 31.97 -31.87
N THR A 85 -2.89 30.78 -32.45
CA THR A 85 -3.35 30.47 -33.82
C THR A 85 -4.31 29.30 -33.79
N MET A 86 -5.50 29.46 -34.35
CA MET A 86 -6.52 28.41 -34.50
C MET A 86 -6.81 28.22 -35.98
N THR A 87 -6.52 27.05 -36.54
CA THR A 87 -6.73 26.72 -37.96
C THR A 87 -7.93 25.79 -38.13
N GLY A 88 -8.65 25.91 -39.24
CA GLY A 88 -9.80 25.04 -39.50
C GLY A 88 -10.99 25.33 -38.60
N LEU A 89 -11.18 26.59 -38.17
CA LEU A 89 -12.28 26.96 -37.29
C LEU A 89 -13.64 26.56 -37.87
N GLY A 90 -14.46 25.98 -37.00
CA GLY A 90 -15.81 25.55 -37.30
C GLY A 90 -16.74 25.76 -36.12
N GLN A 91 -18.03 25.77 -36.42
CA GLN A 91 -19.08 25.75 -35.43
C GLN A 91 -19.85 24.44 -35.64
N THR A 92 -19.76 23.53 -34.68
CA THR A 92 -20.39 22.20 -34.78
C THR A 92 -21.88 22.26 -34.45
N ASP A 93 -22.26 23.12 -33.51
CA ASP A 93 -23.63 23.52 -33.19
C ASP A 93 -23.64 24.92 -32.53
N ALA A 94 -24.82 25.45 -32.18
CA ALA A 94 -24.96 26.77 -31.58
C ALA A 94 -24.18 26.96 -30.26
N GLY A 95 -23.82 25.87 -29.56
CA GLY A 95 -23.14 25.89 -28.27
C GLY A 95 -21.67 25.44 -28.31
N ARG A 96 -21.12 25.01 -29.46
CA ARG A 96 -19.76 24.45 -29.56
C ARG A 96 -18.94 25.00 -30.72
N ILE A 97 -17.67 25.28 -30.43
CA ILE A 97 -16.64 25.68 -31.40
C ILE A 97 -15.68 24.51 -31.60
N SER A 98 -15.21 24.34 -32.84
CA SER A 98 -14.17 23.36 -33.19
C SER A 98 -13.01 24.00 -33.94
N ALA A 99 -11.84 23.39 -33.84
CA ALA A 99 -10.65 23.76 -34.62
C ALA A 99 -9.80 22.52 -34.92
N ASP A 100 -9.35 22.37 -36.16
CA ASP A 100 -8.50 21.24 -36.57
C ASP A 100 -7.16 21.28 -35.82
N ASN A 101 -6.61 22.48 -35.60
CA ASN A 101 -5.38 22.68 -34.82
C ASN A 101 -5.38 24.04 -34.12
N ILE A 102 -4.99 24.05 -32.86
CA ILE A 102 -4.76 25.25 -32.04
C ILE A 102 -3.29 25.24 -31.63
N THR A 103 -2.62 26.37 -31.75
CA THR A 103 -1.23 26.53 -31.32
C THR A 103 -1.09 27.80 -30.50
N PHE A 104 -0.57 27.65 -29.29
CA PHE A 104 -0.14 28.73 -28.42
C PHE A 104 1.38 28.79 -28.48
N ASN A 105 1.94 29.97 -28.74
CA ASN A 105 3.38 30.20 -28.72
C ASN A 105 3.75 31.12 -27.55
N ASP A 106 4.86 30.78 -26.89
CA ASP A 106 5.45 31.50 -25.76
C ASP A 106 4.40 31.85 -24.70
N VAL A 107 3.83 30.79 -24.09
CA VAL A 107 2.93 30.91 -22.96
C VAL A 107 3.74 31.11 -21.70
N GLU A 108 3.49 32.18 -20.97
CA GLU A 108 4.04 32.43 -19.64
C GLU A 108 2.89 32.55 -18.64
N ILE A 109 2.99 31.82 -17.53
CA ILE A 109 2.04 31.90 -16.41
C ILE A 109 2.84 32.23 -15.16
N GLY A 110 2.43 33.25 -14.43
CA GLY A 110 2.99 33.57 -13.12
C GLY A 110 1.88 33.60 -12.07
N ALA A 111 2.25 33.25 -10.85
CA ALA A 111 1.40 33.39 -9.67
C ALA A 111 2.24 33.92 -8.51
N THR A 112 1.72 34.94 -7.82
CA THR A 112 2.30 35.47 -6.58
C THR A 112 1.50 34.98 -5.39
N GLY A 113 2.16 34.34 -4.43
CA GLY A 113 1.53 33.72 -3.27
C GLY A 113 0.46 32.67 -3.62
N PRO A 114 0.71 31.69 -4.51
CA PRO A 114 -0.28 30.66 -4.83
C PRO A 114 -0.61 29.75 -3.65
N THR A 115 0.30 29.64 -2.67
CA THR A 115 0.10 28.92 -1.41
C THR A 115 0.83 29.66 -0.29
N PRO A 116 0.56 29.38 1.01
CA PRO A 116 1.29 29.99 2.11
C PRO A 116 2.81 29.77 2.06
N THR A 117 3.28 28.67 1.48
CA THR A 117 4.70 28.27 1.43
C THR A 117 5.42 28.66 0.14
N ILE A 118 4.70 29.06 -0.90
CA ILE A 118 5.26 29.45 -2.21
C ILE A 118 5.02 30.95 -2.42
N ALA A 119 6.09 31.72 -2.53
CA ALA A 119 6.02 33.16 -2.75
C ALA A 119 5.79 33.49 -4.23
N ILE A 120 6.51 32.83 -5.14
CA ILE A 120 6.39 33.02 -6.58
C ILE A 120 6.45 31.67 -7.27
N LEU A 121 5.59 31.47 -8.26
CA LEU A 121 5.63 30.33 -9.17
C LEU A 121 5.50 30.84 -10.60
N THR A 122 6.39 30.41 -11.48
CA THR A 122 6.32 30.73 -12.91
C THR A 122 6.37 29.47 -13.76
N TYR A 123 5.69 29.52 -14.90
CA TYR A 123 5.70 28.51 -15.94
C TYR A 123 5.93 29.17 -17.29
N LYS A 124 6.73 28.54 -18.14
CA LYS A 124 6.95 28.91 -19.53
C LYS A 124 6.79 27.69 -20.43
N ALA A 125 5.94 27.80 -21.44
CA ALA A 125 5.78 26.79 -22.46
C ALA A 125 6.00 27.45 -23.84
N PRO A 126 7.13 27.19 -24.52
CA PRO A 126 7.43 27.79 -25.83
C PRO A 126 6.36 27.47 -26.86
N ARG A 127 5.74 26.28 -26.76
CA ARG A 127 4.65 25.87 -27.65
C ARG A 127 3.72 24.89 -26.98
N ILE A 128 2.42 25.13 -27.11
CA ILE A 128 1.36 24.18 -26.81
C ILE A 128 0.54 23.97 -28.08
N THR A 129 0.30 22.72 -28.46
CA THR A 129 -0.50 22.36 -29.64
C THR A 129 -1.68 21.50 -29.22
N VAL A 130 -2.88 21.82 -29.73
CA VAL A 130 -4.10 21.03 -29.55
C VAL A 130 -4.63 20.64 -30.92
N LYS A 131 -4.96 19.36 -31.12
CA LYS A 131 -5.49 18.85 -32.39
C LYS A 131 -6.95 18.41 -32.24
N ASP A 132 -7.72 18.63 -33.30
CA ASP A 132 -9.13 18.25 -33.42
C ASP A 132 -9.96 18.71 -32.22
N TYR A 133 -9.75 19.97 -31.81
CA TYR A 133 -10.43 20.56 -30.67
C TYR A 133 -11.92 20.71 -30.95
N SER A 134 -12.73 20.39 -29.95
CA SER A 134 -14.13 20.79 -29.85
C SER A 134 -14.46 21.11 -28.40
N GLY A 135 -15.03 22.27 -28.13
CA GLY A 135 -15.41 22.69 -26.78
C GLY A 135 -16.56 23.69 -26.76
N PRO A 136 -16.96 24.14 -25.57
CA PRO A 136 -18.01 25.14 -25.41
C PRO A 136 -17.70 26.43 -26.17
N ALA A 137 -18.71 27.04 -26.80
CA ALA A 137 -18.56 28.28 -27.54
C ALA A 137 -18.41 29.53 -26.65
N GLY A 138 -18.90 29.45 -25.40
CA GLY A 138 -18.78 30.52 -24.41
C GLY A 138 -17.69 30.25 -23.39
N LEU A 139 -17.06 31.31 -22.88
CA LEU A 139 -16.16 31.18 -21.74
C LEU A 139 -16.98 30.84 -20.49
N PRO A 140 -16.69 29.71 -19.83
CA PRO A 140 -17.36 29.35 -18.60
C PRO A 140 -17.05 30.38 -17.51
N GLN A 141 -18.09 30.85 -16.82
CA GLN A 141 -17.93 31.82 -15.76
C GLN A 141 -17.26 31.16 -14.55
N LEU A 142 -16.16 31.73 -14.09
CA LEU A 142 -15.49 31.28 -12.86
C LEU A 142 -16.46 31.34 -11.68
N PRO A 143 -16.45 30.34 -10.78
CA PRO A 143 -17.25 30.39 -9.57
C PRO A 143 -16.91 31.65 -8.76
N ALA A 144 -17.93 32.34 -8.23
CA ALA A 144 -17.70 33.46 -7.30
C ALA A 144 -17.14 33.02 -5.93
N SER A 145 -17.14 31.72 -5.66
CA SER A 145 -16.64 31.12 -4.42
C SER A 145 -15.12 31.05 -4.38
N SER A 146 -14.53 31.39 -3.24
CA SER A 146 -13.10 31.17 -2.94
C SER A 146 -12.78 29.73 -2.52
N SER A 147 -13.77 28.83 -2.51
CA SER A 147 -13.56 27.42 -2.15
C SER A 147 -12.72 26.70 -3.20
N ILE A 148 -11.59 26.15 -2.78
CA ILE A 148 -10.69 25.37 -3.64
C ILE A 148 -11.38 24.14 -4.25
N PHE A 149 -12.36 23.54 -3.55
CA PHE A 149 -13.12 22.40 -4.08
C PHE A 149 -14.07 22.77 -5.21
N GLU A 150 -14.71 23.93 -5.12
CA GLU A 150 -15.53 24.45 -6.23
C GLU A 150 -14.66 24.75 -7.45
N LEU A 151 -13.42 25.23 -7.24
CA LEU A 151 -12.45 25.42 -8.32
C LEU A 151 -12.03 24.08 -8.97
N TYR A 152 -11.76 23.04 -8.17
CA TYR A 152 -11.48 21.70 -8.71
C TYR A 152 -12.67 21.11 -9.46
N ARG A 153 -13.88 21.17 -8.87
CA ARG A 153 -15.12 20.71 -9.52
C ARG A 153 -15.35 21.42 -10.84
N PHE A 154 -15.18 22.75 -10.85
CA PHE A 154 -15.27 23.57 -12.05
C PHE A 154 -14.23 23.12 -13.09
N ALA A 155 -12.96 23.00 -12.71
CA ALA A 155 -11.88 22.61 -13.62
C ALA A 155 -12.12 21.24 -14.26
N PHE A 156 -12.51 20.23 -13.47
CA PHE A 156 -12.83 18.89 -14.00
C PHE A 156 -14.06 18.93 -14.92
N THR A 157 -15.10 19.70 -14.57
CA THR A 157 -16.28 19.88 -15.42
C THR A 157 -15.92 20.54 -16.75
N GLN A 158 -15.06 21.55 -16.73
CA GLN A 158 -14.59 22.21 -17.94
C GLN A 158 -13.76 21.27 -18.80
N LEU A 159 -12.81 20.56 -18.20
CA LEU A 159 -12.01 19.57 -18.91
C LEU A 159 -12.89 18.48 -19.53
N ALA A 160 -13.95 18.07 -18.84
CA ALA A 160 -14.88 17.06 -19.34
C ALA A 160 -15.72 17.53 -20.56
N SER A 161 -15.88 18.84 -20.72
CA SER A 161 -16.60 19.44 -21.85
C SER A 161 -15.76 19.55 -23.13
N ILE A 162 -14.44 19.38 -23.01
CA ILE A 162 -13.46 19.48 -24.09
C ILE A 162 -13.23 18.11 -24.72
N ASN A 163 -13.26 18.08 -26.06
CA ASN A 163 -12.79 16.97 -26.86
C ASN A 163 -11.55 17.43 -27.65
N ALA A 164 -10.54 16.58 -27.74
CA ALA A 164 -9.34 16.78 -28.54
C ALA A 164 -8.69 15.43 -28.84
N SER A 165 -8.12 15.26 -30.04
CA SER A 165 -7.36 14.05 -30.35
C SER A 165 -6.00 14.05 -29.64
N SER A 166 -5.38 15.22 -29.50
CA SER A 166 -4.10 15.37 -28.80
C SER A 166 -3.89 16.79 -28.25
N VAL A 167 -3.24 16.89 -27.08
CA VAL A 167 -2.64 18.12 -26.54
C VAL A 167 -1.16 17.85 -26.28
N THR A 168 -0.26 18.64 -26.85
CA THR A 168 1.18 18.47 -26.67
C THR A 168 1.88 19.74 -26.23
N ALA A 169 2.83 19.59 -25.31
CA ALA A 169 3.77 20.63 -24.91
C ALA A 169 5.18 20.00 -24.87
N PRO A 170 6.02 20.22 -25.91
CA PRO A 170 7.33 19.58 -26.00
C PRO A 170 8.24 19.88 -24.81
N THR A 171 8.20 21.13 -24.33
CA THR A 171 8.93 21.60 -23.17
C THR A 171 8.06 22.55 -22.36
N LEU A 172 8.10 22.41 -21.05
CA LEU A 172 7.50 23.34 -20.11
C LEU A 172 8.46 23.52 -18.95
N THR A 173 8.95 24.73 -18.74
CA THR A 173 9.89 25.06 -17.66
C THR A 173 9.21 25.94 -16.63
N GLY A 174 9.75 26.00 -15.44
CA GLY A 174 9.25 26.90 -14.42
C GLY A 174 10.24 27.14 -13.30
N THR A 175 9.97 28.20 -12.56
CA THR A 175 10.74 28.58 -11.38
C THR A 175 9.82 28.72 -10.19
N MET A 176 10.32 28.40 -9.00
CA MET A 176 9.62 28.59 -7.75
C MET A 176 10.51 29.29 -6.73
N THR A 177 9.93 30.18 -5.93
CA THR A 177 10.56 30.71 -4.73
C THR A 177 9.69 30.40 -3.52
N PHE A 178 10.33 29.95 -2.45
CA PHE A 178 9.63 29.66 -1.20
C PHE A 178 9.40 30.95 -0.40
N SER A 179 8.29 31.00 0.33
CA SER A 179 8.06 32.04 1.32
C SER A 179 8.81 31.71 2.62
N ALA A 180 8.91 32.67 3.54
CA ALA A 180 9.46 32.43 4.87
C ALA A 180 8.70 31.33 5.65
N ALA A 181 7.40 31.17 5.39
CA ALA A 181 6.55 30.17 6.07
C ALA A 181 6.85 28.72 5.67
N ALA A 182 7.73 28.50 4.68
CA ALA A 182 8.14 27.17 4.29
C ALA A 182 9.27 26.60 5.18
N ASP A 183 9.90 27.42 6.03
CA ASP A 183 10.99 27.01 6.94
C ASP A 183 12.17 26.28 6.24
N VAL A 184 12.42 26.60 4.96
CA VAL A 184 13.48 25.99 4.13
C VAL A 184 14.69 26.91 3.91
N GLY A 185 14.77 28.02 4.66
CA GLY A 185 15.84 29.01 4.59
C GLY A 185 15.57 30.19 3.65
N ASP A 186 16.22 31.32 3.93
CA ASP A 186 16.05 32.55 3.17
C ASP A 186 16.52 32.39 1.72
N GLY A 187 15.72 32.89 0.78
CA GLY A 187 16.03 32.84 -0.65
C GLY A 187 15.95 31.44 -1.27
N ALA A 188 15.39 30.45 -0.55
CA ALA A 188 15.18 29.12 -1.09
C ALA A 188 14.26 29.15 -2.32
N GLY A 189 14.59 28.33 -3.30
CA GLY A 189 13.85 28.27 -4.55
C GLY A 189 14.46 27.25 -5.49
N GLY A 190 13.88 27.15 -6.68
CA GLY A 190 14.34 26.16 -7.63
C GLY A 190 13.72 26.29 -9.00
N GLU A 191 14.20 25.43 -9.88
CA GLU A 191 13.73 25.32 -11.25
C GLU A 191 13.24 23.90 -11.51
N PHE A 192 12.28 23.77 -12.41
CA PHE A 192 11.77 22.49 -12.85
C PHE A 192 11.44 22.53 -14.34
N ALA A 193 11.52 21.38 -14.99
CA ALA A 193 11.27 21.23 -16.42
C ALA A 193 10.53 19.91 -16.68
N TYR A 194 9.50 19.98 -17.52
CA TYR A 194 8.77 18.87 -18.08
C TYR A 194 9.12 18.77 -19.56
N SER A 195 9.36 17.55 -20.05
CA SER A 195 9.63 17.26 -21.46
C SER A 195 8.62 16.25 -21.99
N GLY A 196 8.20 16.44 -23.24
CA GLY A 196 7.37 15.47 -23.96
C GLY A 196 5.97 15.29 -23.36
N LEU A 197 5.32 16.36 -22.88
CA LEU A 197 3.94 16.25 -22.41
C LEU A 197 3.03 15.98 -23.62
N ALA A 198 2.25 14.89 -23.53
CA ALA A 198 1.26 14.52 -24.54
C ALA A 198 0.01 13.92 -23.87
N ILE A 199 -1.13 14.54 -24.10
CA ILE A 199 -2.45 14.01 -23.72
C ILE A 199 -3.12 13.56 -25.00
N GLU A 200 -3.66 12.35 -25.05
CA GLU A 200 -4.21 11.71 -26.24
C GLU A 200 -5.63 11.21 -25.97
N ASN A 201 -6.49 11.32 -26.98
CA ASN A 201 -7.86 10.81 -26.98
C ASN A 201 -8.72 11.39 -25.83
N MET A 202 -8.88 12.72 -25.80
CA MET A 202 -9.79 13.41 -24.88
C MET A 202 -11.20 13.42 -25.47
N LYS A 203 -12.13 12.73 -24.84
CA LYS A 203 -13.52 12.66 -25.31
C LYS A 203 -14.50 12.41 -24.17
N ASN A 204 -15.54 13.24 -24.08
CA ASN A 204 -16.67 13.06 -23.16
C ASN A 204 -16.25 12.83 -21.70
N GLY A 205 -15.33 13.65 -21.17
CA GLY A 205 -14.84 13.47 -19.79
C GLY A 205 -13.87 12.32 -19.58
N LYS A 206 -13.37 11.70 -20.64
CA LYS A 206 -12.37 10.64 -20.57
C LYS A 206 -11.12 11.01 -21.35
N ILE A 207 -9.97 10.58 -20.84
CA ILE A 207 -8.67 10.73 -21.50
C ILE A 207 -8.09 9.34 -21.67
N GLY A 208 -7.81 8.96 -22.91
CA GLY A 208 -7.22 7.65 -23.20
C GLY A 208 -5.81 7.52 -22.62
N THR A 209 -4.96 8.53 -22.83
CA THR A 209 -3.58 8.50 -22.35
C THR A 209 -3.03 9.89 -22.04
N ASN A 210 -2.22 10.00 -20.99
CA ASN A 210 -1.39 11.15 -20.66
C ASN A 210 0.05 10.65 -20.47
N LYS A 211 1.00 11.25 -21.19
CA LYS A 211 2.43 10.91 -21.15
C LYS A 211 3.24 12.14 -20.84
N ILE A 212 4.30 11.94 -20.06
CA ILE A 212 5.37 12.91 -19.85
C ILE A 212 6.67 12.13 -19.86
N ASP A 213 7.54 12.42 -20.84
CA ASP A 213 8.80 11.69 -21.02
C ASP A 213 9.74 11.90 -19.84
N LYS A 214 9.77 13.13 -19.30
CA LYS A 214 10.74 13.51 -18.28
C LYS A 214 10.28 14.68 -17.43
N VAL A 215 10.53 14.61 -16.13
CA VAL A 215 10.47 15.72 -15.18
C VAL A 215 11.84 15.86 -14.52
N ALA A 216 12.45 17.03 -14.60
CA ALA A 216 13.71 17.34 -13.92
C ALA A 216 13.52 18.55 -13.01
N PHE A 217 14.14 18.54 -11.84
CA PHE A 217 14.10 19.68 -10.93
C PHE A 217 15.44 19.91 -10.23
N THR A 218 15.66 21.15 -9.82
CA THR A 218 16.74 21.56 -8.93
C THR A 218 16.17 22.49 -7.87
N ILE A 219 16.26 22.09 -6.61
CA ILE A 219 15.87 22.91 -5.46
C ILE A 219 17.12 23.29 -4.68
N ASN A 220 17.25 24.59 -4.40
CA ASN A 220 18.24 25.14 -3.48
C ASN A 220 17.52 25.57 -2.20
N SER A 221 17.94 25.01 -1.08
CA SER A 221 17.41 25.29 0.25
C SER A 221 18.55 25.43 1.27
N GLN A 222 18.22 25.68 2.54
CA GLN A 222 19.17 25.64 3.64
C GLN A 222 18.72 24.64 4.70
N ALA A 223 19.68 23.87 5.22
CA ALA A 223 19.48 22.99 6.37
C ALA A 223 20.55 23.28 7.43
N ALA A 224 20.12 23.60 8.65
CA ALA A 224 21.01 23.99 9.76
C ALA A 224 22.03 25.09 9.36
N GLY A 225 21.57 26.09 8.59
CA GLY A 225 22.39 27.21 8.12
C GLY A 225 23.38 26.89 7.00
N LYS A 226 23.37 25.66 6.45
CA LYS A 226 24.20 25.26 5.31
C LYS A 226 23.38 25.14 4.04
N ALA A 227 23.94 25.59 2.92
CA ALA A 227 23.32 25.45 1.61
C ALA A 227 23.15 23.96 1.23
N LEU A 228 21.95 23.63 0.78
CA LEU A 228 21.54 22.30 0.36
C LEU A 228 21.01 22.38 -1.07
N LYS A 229 21.68 21.68 -1.98
CA LYS A 229 21.21 21.55 -3.36
C LYS A 229 20.72 20.12 -3.58
N THR A 230 19.46 20.02 -3.99
CA THR A 230 18.79 18.76 -4.32
C THR A 230 18.41 18.79 -5.79
N THR A 231 18.80 17.76 -6.52
CA THR A 231 18.41 17.55 -7.91
C THR A 231 17.59 16.27 -8.02
N GLY A 232 16.60 16.26 -8.89
CA GLY A 232 15.83 15.04 -9.16
C GLY A 232 15.39 14.93 -10.61
N ASP A 233 15.20 13.68 -11.03
CA ASP A 233 14.88 13.29 -12.40
C ASP A 233 13.89 12.12 -12.38
N LEU A 234 12.72 12.29 -12.97
CA LEU A 234 11.67 11.29 -13.10
C LEU A 234 11.36 11.05 -14.58
N ALA A 235 11.48 9.81 -15.05
CA ALA A 235 11.30 9.46 -16.46
C ALA A 235 10.00 8.68 -16.73
N ASN A 236 9.55 8.71 -17.98
CA ASN A 236 8.53 7.82 -18.55
C ASN A 236 7.24 7.74 -17.73
N MET A 237 6.60 8.87 -17.44
CA MET A 237 5.30 8.88 -16.77
C MET A 237 4.19 8.64 -17.79
N VAL A 238 3.32 7.68 -17.50
CA VAL A 238 2.17 7.33 -18.34
C VAL A 238 0.96 7.11 -17.45
N ALA A 239 -0.17 7.71 -17.79
CA ALA A 239 -1.47 7.47 -17.18
C ALA A 239 -2.48 7.14 -18.28
N THR A 240 -3.29 6.10 -18.10
CA THR A 240 -4.29 5.63 -19.09
C THR A 240 -5.66 5.43 -18.47
N ASP A 241 -6.70 5.54 -19.28
CA ASP A 241 -8.11 5.45 -18.86
C ASP A 241 -8.46 6.42 -17.71
N ILE A 242 -8.20 7.71 -17.91
CA ILE A 242 -8.52 8.75 -16.93
C ILE A 242 -9.98 9.17 -17.12
N ASP A 243 -10.78 9.17 -16.06
CA ASP A 243 -12.17 9.62 -16.09
C ASP A 243 -12.32 10.88 -15.23
N VAL A 244 -12.23 12.04 -15.88
CA VAL A 244 -12.34 13.35 -15.21
C VAL A 244 -13.78 13.65 -14.78
N GLY A 245 -14.77 13.01 -15.41
CA GLY A 245 -16.16 13.08 -14.98
C GLY A 245 -16.38 12.36 -13.65
N ALA A 246 -15.78 11.18 -13.49
CA ALA A 246 -15.76 10.46 -12.22
C ALA A 246 -15.02 11.24 -11.13
N MET A 247 -13.89 11.89 -11.44
CA MET A 247 -13.17 12.75 -10.49
C MET A 247 -14.03 13.95 -10.03
N ALA A 248 -14.78 14.58 -10.94
CA ALA A 248 -15.68 15.67 -10.61
C ALA A 248 -16.78 15.26 -9.61
N ALA A 249 -17.24 14.00 -9.68
CA ALA A 249 -18.30 13.49 -8.80
C ALA A 249 -17.91 13.50 -7.31
N ILE A 250 -16.62 13.39 -6.98
CA ILE A 250 -16.10 13.48 -5.61
C ILE A 250 -16.40 14.86 -4.99
N PHE A 251 -16.41 15.91 -5.82
CA PHE A 251 -16.60 17.28 -5.37
C PHE A 251 -18.06 17.76 -5.53
N ASP A 252 -18.96 16.93 -6.05
CA ASP A 252 -20.36 17.29 -6.27
C ASP A 252 -21.21 16.97 -5.02
N PRO A 253 -21.74 17.98 -4.31
CA PRO A 253 -22.60 17.74 -3.14
C PRO A 253 -23.87 16.95 -3.47
N ALA A 254 -24.37 17.01 -4.71
CA ALA A 254 -25.53 16.24 -5.15
C ALA A 254 -25.24 14.72 -5.21
N LYS A 255 -23.96 14.34 -5.21
CA LYS A 255 -23.47 12.96 -5.22
C LYS A 255 -23.14 12.41 -3.84
N ALA A 256 -23.45 13.15 -2.78
CA ALA A 256 -23.19 12.74 -1.39
C ALA A 256 -23.88 11.42 -0.98
N ASN A 257 -24.92 10.98 -1.70
CA ASN A 257 -25.62 9.70 -1.47
C ASN A 257 -25.33 8.65 -2.56
N ASP A 258 -24.35 8.89 -3.44
CA ASP A 258 -23.98 7.97 -4.53
C ASP A 258 -22.96 6.94 -4.03
N ASP A 259 -23.45 5.77 -3.62
CA ASP A 259 -22.65 4.67 -3.08
C ASP A 259 -21.93 3.81 -4.15
N ARG A 260 -21.94 4.23 -5.42
CA ARG A 260 -21.28 3.47 -6.50
C ARG A 260 -19.78 3.76 -6.53
N ASP A 261 -19.01 2.73 -6.88
CA ASP A 261 -17.58 2.87 -7.13
C ASP A 261 -17.33 3.30 -8.58
N TYR A 262 -16.60 4.40 -8.74
CA TYR A 262 -16.19 4.93 -10.03
C TYR A 262 -14.70 4.73 -10.23
N ARG A 263 -14.31 4.09 -11.34
CA ARG A 263 -12.91 4.05 -11.77
C ARG A 263 -12.52 5.44 -12.29
N VAL A 264 -11.57 6.08 -11.62
CA VAL A 264 -11.06 7.41 -12.01
C VAL A 264 -9.77 7.32 -12.82
N GLN A 265 -9.01 6.23 -12.64
CA GLN A 265 -7.72 6.02 -13.28
C GLN A 265 -7.49 4.53 -13.50
N GLY A 266 -7.15 4.14 -14.73
CA GLY A 266 -7.00 2.73 -15.05
C GLY A 266 -5.63 2.14 -14.78
N HIS A 267 -4.59 2.74 -15.34
CA HIS A 267 -3.20 2.36 -15.09
C HIS A 267 -2.32 3.61 -15.07
N VAL A 268 -1.42 3.69 -14.11
CA VAL A 268 -0.36 4.70 -14.03
C VAL A 268 0.97 3.97 -13.92
N SER A 269 1.97 4.41 -14.68
CA SER A 269 3.35 3.98 -14.52
C SER A 269 4.28 5.18 -14.51
N ALA A 270 5.37 5.10 -13.76
CA ALA A 270 6.52 5.95 -13.98
C ALA A 270 7.79 5.09 -14.00
N GLY A 271 8.75 5.48 -14.83
CA GLY A 271 10.07 4.88 -14.90
C GLY A 271 10.99 5.40 -13.79
N PRO A 272 12.31 5.39 -14.03
CA PRO A 272 13.27 5.68 -12.99
C PRO A 272 13.09 7.08 -12.38
N TYR A 273 13.13 7.12 -11.04
CA TYR A 273 13.21 8.33 -10.25
C TYR A 273 14.56 8.38 -9.52
N VAL A 274 15.35 9.42 -9.77
CA VAL A 274 16.65 9.63 -9.12
C VAL A 274 16.61 10.93 -8.34
N ILE A 275 17.08 10.90 -7.09
CA ILE A 275 17.28 12.08 -6.25
C ILE A 275 18.72 12.10 -5.80
N THR A 276 19.39 13.25 -5.95
CA THR A 276 20.75 13.47 -5.49
C THR A 276 20.84 14.75 -4.68
N THR A 277 21.48 14.67 -3.54
CA THR A 277 21.81 15.81 -2.68
C THR A 277 23.32 16.01 -2.67
N THR A 278 23.79 17.17 -3.11
CA THR A 278 25.24 17.41 -3.34
C THR A 278 26.01 17.85 -2.10
N THR A 279 25.34 18.18 -0.99
CA THR A 279 25.97 18.58 0.28
C THR A 279 25.56 17.64 1.43
N THR A 280 26.35 17.60 2.50
CA THR A 280 26.22 16.61 3.58
C THR A 280 24.88 16.76 4.34
N PRO A 281 24.11 15.68 4.55
CA PRO A 281 24.38 14.30 4.15
C PRO A 281 24.18 14.07 2.64
N HIS A 282 25.21 13.52 1.98
CA HIS A 282 25.10 13.09 0.59
C HIS A 282 24.07 11.96 0.52
N LEU A 283 22.94 12.24 -0.13
CA LEU A 283 21.88 11.27 -0.37
C LEU A 283 21.83 11.02 -1.87
N ASN A 284 21.99 9.76 -2.25
CA ASN A 284 21.73 9.30 -3.60
C ASN A 284 20.69 8.18 -3.50
N MET A 285 19.51 8.48 -4.02
CA MET A 285 18.35 7.58 -3.97
C MET A 285 17.86 7.35 -5.38
N ARG A 286 17.56 6.10 -5.70
CA ARG A 286 16.98 5.68 -6.97
C ARG A 286 15.80 4.75 -6.72
N ILE A 287 14.71 4.96 -7.46
CA ILE A 287 13.61 4.03 -7.63
C ILE A 287 13.58 3.68 -9.13
N ASP A 288 13.54 2.41 -9.50
CA ASP A 288 13.54 2.00 -10.92
C ASP A 288 12.20 2.24 -11.61
N GLY A 289 11.10 2.16 -10.86
CA GLY A 289 9.80 2.59 -11.33
C GLY A 289 8.66 2.33 -10.34
N MET A 290 7.47 2.78 -10.72
CA MET A 290 6.24 2.63 -9.96
C MET A 290 5.07 2.32 -10.88
N THR A 291 4.10 1.54 -10.40
CA THR A 291 2.83 1.29 -11.09
C THR A 291 1.66 1.38 -10.11
N ILE A 292 0.53 1.91 -10.57
CA ILE A 292 -0.73 1.97 -9.83
C ILE A 292 -1.84 1.57 -10.78
N ASP A 293 -2.60 0.55 -10.42
CA ASP A 293 -3.69 0.01 -11.20
C ASP A 293 -5.02 0.27 -10.51
N ASP A 294 -6.00 0.63 -11.34
CA ASP A 294 -7.41 0.50 -11.02
C ASP A 294 -7.83 1.32 -9.79
N VAL A 295 -7.57 2.63 -9.85
CA VAL A 295 -7.98 3.55 -8.79
C VAL A 295 -9.47 3.82 -8.93
N ARG A 296 -10.20 3.55 -7.85
CA ARG A 296 -11.63 3.80 -7.73
C ARG A 296 -11.94 4.71 -6.55
N VAL A 297 -13.05 5.42 -6.68
CA VAL A 297 -13.58 6.32 -5.66
C VAL A 297 -15.07 6.09 -5.47
N ASN A 298 -15.53 6.24 -4.24
CA ASN A 298 -16.92 6.17 -3.86
C ASN A 298 -17.38 7.56 -3.36
N PRO A 299 -18.18 8.31 -4.13
CA PRO A 299 -18.52 9.70 -3.81
C PRO A 299 -19.22 9.88 -2.47
N SER A 300 -20.08 8.95 -2.04
CA SER A 300 -20.78 9.08 -0.76
C SER A 300 -19.84 9.03 0.44
N LYS A 301 -18.71 8.33 0.30
CA LYS A 301 -17.66 8.21 1.32
C LYS A 301 -16.56 9.25 1.15
N MET A 302 -16.32 9.74 -0.06
CA MET A 302 -15.29 10.72 -0.42
C MET A 302 -15.78 12.18 -0.28
N GLN A 303 -16.39 12.53 0.86
CA GLN A 303 -16.97 13.86 1.08
C GLN A 303 -15.96 14.89 1.61
N LEU A 304 -14.92 15.20 0.81
CA LEU A 304 -13.84 16.14 1.18
C LEU A 304 -14.33 17.54 1.62
N PRO A 305 -15.34 18.16 0.98
CA PRO A 305 -15.86 19.46 1.41
C PRO A 305 -16.45 19.43 2.83
N ALA A 306 -17.20 18.37 3.16
CA ALA A 306 -17.79 18.21 4.49
C ALA A 306 -16.72 17.98 5.57
N LEU A 307 -15.60 17.32 5.22
CA LEU A 307 -14.49 17.11 6.14
C LEU A 307 -13.76 18.43 6.47
N LEU A 308 -13.42 19.25 5.46
CA LEU A 308 -12.74 20.53 5.72
C LEU A 308 -13.60 21.49 6.53
N ALA A 309 -14.92 21.48 6.33
CA ALA A 309 -15.84 22.30 7.12
C ALA A 309 -15.82 21.96 8.62
N MET A 310 -15.31 20.79 9.00
CA MET A 310 -15.14 20.37 10.39
C MET A 310 -13.78 20.69 10.98
N VAL A 311 -12.81 21.12 10.17
CA VAL A 311 -11.47 21.49 10.66
C VAL A 311 -11.56 22.85 11.36
N PRO A 312 -11.22 22.94 12.66
CA PRO A 312 -11.28 24.21 13.38
C PRO A 312 -10.29 25.24 12.79
N PRO A 313 -10.63 26.52 12.76
CA PRO A 313 -9.69 27.58 12.40
C PRO A 313 -8.42 27.56 13.29
N PRO A 314 -7.26 27.99 12.78
CA PRO A 314 -6.05 28.12 13.59
C PRO A 314 -6.29 28.96 14.85
N GLY A 315 -5.82 28.48 16.01
CA GLY A 315 -6.04 29.13 17.31
C GLY A 315 -7.35 28.76 18.01
N SER A 316 -8.20 27.94 17.39
CA SER A 316 -9.37 27.36 18.05
C SER A 316 -8.95 26.38 19.16
N PRO A 317 -9.74 26.24 20.23
CA PRO A 317 -9.51 25.20 21.22
C PRO A 317 -9.51 23.81 20.56
N PRO A 318 -8.76 22.83 21.10
CA PRO A 318 -8.77 21.46 20.60
C PRO A 318 -10.20 20.93 20.51
N PRO A 319 -10.55 20.15 19.47
CA PRO A 319 -11.89 19.58 19.35
C PRO A 319 -12.23 18.76 20.59
N SER A 320 -13.48 18.87 21.06
CA SER A 320 -13.97 18.02 22.13
C SER A 320 -13.85 16.54 21.74
N PRO A 321 -13.81 15.60 22.72
CA PRO A 321 -13.73 14.17 22.39
C PRO A 321 -14.84 13.67 21.45
N ALA A 322 -16.05 14.25 21.52
CA ALA A 322 -17.14 13.94 20.61
C ALA A 322 -16.86 14.44 19.17
N GLN A 323 -16.38 15.68 19.03
CA GLN A 323 -16.00 16.26 17.74
C GLN A 323 -14.81 15.53 17.11
N ALA A 324 -13.82 15.12 17.91
CA ALA A 324 -12.69 14.33 17.45
C ALA A 324 -13.12 12.95 16.91
N ARG A 325 -14.09 12.29 17.58
CA ARG A 325 -14.67 11.03 17.10
C ARG A 325 -15.42 11.20 15.79
N GLU A 326 -16.24 12.23 15.68
CA GLU A 326 -16.98 12.51 14.44
C GLU A 326 -16.01 12.81 13.27
N LEU A 327 -14.96 13.60 13.53
CA LEU A 327 -13.93 13.91 12.54
C LEU A 327 -13.22 12.62 12.08
N LEU A 328 -12.79 11.77 13.01
CA LEU A 328 -12.10 10.52 12.69
C LEU A 328 -13.01 9.51 11.98
N GLU A 329 -14.31 9.47 12.28
CA GLU A 329 -15.27 8.65 11.53
C GLU A 329 -15.34 9.09 10.06
N LYS A 330 -15.38 10.40 9.80
CA LYS A 330 -15.36 10.91 8.41
C LYS A 330 -14.02 10.65 7.71
N VAL A 331 -12.90 10.74 8.43
CA VAL A 331 -11.58 10.36 7.90
C VAL A 331 -11.56 8.87 7.56
N ALA A 332 -12.04 7.99 8.43
CA ALA A 332 -12.17 6.56 8.14
C ALA A 332 -13.08 6.29 6.93
N GLY A 333 -14.11 7.11 6.75
CA GLY A 333 -14.95 7.16 5.55
C GLY A 333 -14.14 7.39 4.28
N LEU A 334 -13.21 8.34 4.26
CA LEU A 334 -12.33 8.59 3.10
C LEU A 334 -11.51 7.35 2.72
N TYR A 335 -10.89 6.69 3.70
CA TYR A 335 -10.17 5.43 3.47
C TYR A 335 -11.11 4.34 2.95
N SER A 336 -12.34 4.28 3.46
CA SER A 336 -13.36 3.32 2.99
C SER A 336 -13.91 3.65 1.59
N GLY A 337 -13.70 4.88 1.12
CA GLY A 337 -14.18 5.40 -0.16
C GLY A 337 -13.14 5.44 -1.27
N ALA A 338 -11.88 5.15 -0.97
CA ALA A 338 -10.83 4.98 -1.97
C ALA A 338 -10.54 3.49 -2.18
N SER A 339 -10.19 3.12 -3.40
CA SER A 339 -9.68 1.78 -3.69
C SER A 339 -8.61 1.82 -4.78
N ILE A 340 -7.63 0.94 -4.66
CA ILE A 340 -6.48 0.74 -5.53
C ILE A 340 -6.34 -0.77 -5.68
N GLY A 341 -6.55 -1.28 -6.89
CA GLY A 341 -6.46 -2.72 -7.15
C GLY A 341 -5.05 -3.26 -6.89
N ASN A 342 -4.04 -2.51 -7.33
CA ASN A 342 -2.63 -2.82 -7.09
C ASN A 342 -1.78 -1.55 -7.14
N ALA A 343 -0.80 -1.44 -6.24
CA ALA A 343 0.25 -0.44 -6.29
C ALA A 343 1.60 -1.11 -6.03
N GLU A 344 2.58 -0.80 -6.86
CA GLU A 344 3.91 -1.38 -6.79
C GLU A 344 4.98 -0.32 -6.99
N LEU A 345 5.99 -0.36 -6.14
CA LEU A 345 7.27 0.31 -6.34
C LEU A 345 8.30 -0.78 -6.58
N HIS A 346 9.12 -0.64 -7.63
CA HIS A 346 10.20 -1.60 -7.91
C HIS A 346 11.57 -0.92 -7.96
N GLY A 347 12.57 -1.65 -7.46
CA GLY A 347 13.99 -1.27 -7.50
C GLY A 347 14.33 0.00 -6.73
N LEU A 348 14.20 -0.02 -5.40
CA LEU A 348 14.72 1.03 -4.53
C LEU A 348 16.20 0.77 -4.21
N SER A 349 17.05 1.79 -4.37
CA SER A 349 18.45 1.78 -3.95
C SER A 349 18.79 3.11 -3.28
N VAL A 350 19.38 3.04 -2.09
CA VAL A 350 19.88 4.20 -1.35
C VAL A 350 21.35 3.99 -1.04
N GLU A 351 22.21 4.92 -1.45
CA GLU A 351 23.61 4.89 -1.06
C GLU A 351 23.77 5.26 0.42
N THR A 352 24.47 4.41 1.18
CA THR A 352 24.79 4.68 2.59
C THR A 352 26.30 4.58 2.82
N PRO A 353 26.85 5.15 3.90
CA PRO A 353 28.28 5.03 4.22
C PRO A 353 28.79 3.59 4.37
N LYS A 354 27.90 2.62 4.64
CA LYS A 354 28.25 1.21 4.81
C LYS A 354 28.03 0.36 3.54
N GLY A 355 27.66 1.00 2.43
CA GLY A 355 27.27 0.34 1.18
C GLY A 355 25.79 0.60 0.86
N PRO A 356 25.35 0.23 -0.35
CA PRO A 356 23.98 0.49 -0.78
C PRO A 356 22.98 -0.36 0.02
N LEU A 357 21.85 0.26 0.38
CA LEU A 357 20.65 -0.43 0.84
C LEU A 357 19.73 -0.59 -0.37
N LYS A 358 19.34 -1.83 -0.68
CA LYS A 358 18.49 -2.16 -1.83
C LYS A 358 17.19 -2.82 -1.37
N LEU A 359 16.12 -2.57 -2.09
CA LEU A 359 14.81 -3.21 -1.96
C LEU A 359 14.27 -3.51 -3.36
N ALA A 360 13.91 -4.75 -3.62
CA ALA A 360 13.52 -5.21 -4.95
C ALA A 360 12.12 -4.71 -5.34
N SER A 361 11.15 -4.83 -4.44
CA SER A 361 9.82 -4.25 -4.63
C SER A 361 9.06 -4.02 -3.33
N MET A 362 8.10 -3.11 -3.37
CA MET A 362 7.07 -2.94 -2.34
C MET A 362 5.72 -2.93 -3.05
N ARG A 363 4.79 -3.78 -2.60
CA ARG A 363 3.48 -3.99 -3.21
C ARG A 363 2.38 -3.90 -2.19
N PHE A 364 1.26 -3.29 -2.55
CA PHE A 364 0.04 -3.37 -1.78
C PHE A 364 -1.19 -3.19 -2.66
N ASN A 365 -2.30 -3.78 -2.22
CA ASN A 365 -3.63 -3.39 -2.68
C ASN A 365 -4.33 -2.60 -1.57
N PHE A 366 -5.34 -1.80 -1.93
CA PHE A 366 -6.13 -1.08 -0.95
C PHE A 366 -7.59 -1.06 -1.38
N GLU A 367 -8.47 -1.74 -0.66
CA GLU A 367 -9.88 -1.80 -1.02
C GLU A 367 -10.74 -1.56 0.20
N HIS A 368 -11.72 -0.65 0.07
CA HIS A 368 -12.71 -0.38 1.11
C HIS A 368 -12.12 -0.12 2.51
N GLY A 369 -10.99 0.59 2.59
CA GLY A 369 -10.33 0.89 3.86
C GLY A 369 -9.35 -0.16 4.36
N LYS A 370 -9.11 -1.24 3.59
CA LYS A 370 -8.25 -2.36 3.97
C LYS A 370 -7.11 -2.57 2.98
N ILE A 371 -5.92 -2.82 3.50
CA ILE A 371 -4.81 -3.38 2.73
C ILE A 371 -4.91 -4.90 2.83
N GLY A 372 -5.14 -5.59 1.70
CA GLY A 372 -5.22 -7.06 1.69
C GLY A 372 -3.88 -7.69 2.03
N GLU A 373 -2.81 -7.20 1.40
CA GLU A 373 -1.44 -7.54 1.76
C GLU A 373 -0.52 -6.34 1.48
N LEU A 374 0.34 -6.00 2.44
CA LEU A 374 1.51 -5.15 2.22
C LEU A 374 2.75 -6.03 2.17
N ALA A 375 3.36 -6.17 0.99
CA ALA A 375 4.54 -6.98 0.78
C ALA A 375 5.77 -6.12 0.46
N VAL A 376 6.90 -6.47 1.06
CA VAL A 376 8.23 -5.89 0.80
C VAL A 376 9.16 -7.02 0.44
N GLU A 377 9.81 -6.93 -0.72
CA GLU A 377 10.63 -7.98 -1.32
C GLU A 377 12.09 -7.55 -1.46
N GLY A 378 13.01 -8.49 -1.24
CA GLY A 378 14.42 -8.38 -1.61
C GLY A 378 15.15 -7.23 -0.94
N LEU A 379 15.03 -7.09 0.38
CA LEU A 379 15.85 -6.17 1.16
C LEU A 379 17.28 -6.73 1.25
N ASP A 380 18.27 -5.95 0.82
CA ASP A 380 19.69 -6.33 0.83
C ASP A 380 20.53 -5.13 1.29
N GLY A 381 21.43 -5.34 2.26
CA GLY A 381 22.29 -4.30 2.79
C GLY A 381 23.40 -4.82 3.71
N ASN A 382 24.14 -3.89 4.34
CA ASN A 382 25.27 -4.21 5.20
C ASN A 382 25.03 -3.77 6.65
N ALA A 383 25.13 -4.71 7.59
CA ALA A 383 25.19 -4.47 9.03
C ALA A 383 26.66 -4.38 9.50
N PRO A 384 26.95 -3.88 10.73
CA PRO A 384 28.33 -3.80 11.25
C PRO A 384 29.11 -5.12 11.20
N ASN A 385 28.41 -6.26 11.33
CA ASN A 385 29.01 -7.59 11.43
C ASN A 385 28.89 -8.41 10.12
N GLY A 386 28.46 -7.80 9.02
CA GLY A 386 28.31 -8.49 7.72
C GLY A 386 27.05 -8.12 6.96
N PRO A 387 26.85 -8.69 5.76
CA PRO A 387 25.67 -8.44 4.94
C PRO A 387 24.42 -9.02 5.60
N PHE A 388 23.28 -8.36 5.44
CA PHE A 388 21.97 -8.87 5.83
C PHE A 388 21.03 -8.87 4.62
N LYS A 389 20.15 -9.86 4.57
CA LYS A 389 19.14 -10.02 3.51
C LYS A 389 17.80 -10.38 4.12
N VAL A 390 16.72 -9.90 3.52
CA VAL A 390 15.34 -10.35 3.76
C VAL A 390 14.69 -10.57 2.41
N GLY A 391 14.37 -11.82 2.09
CA GLY A 391 13.72 -12.20 0.84
C GLY A 391 12.33 -11.58 0.72
N ARG A 392 11.49 -11.72 1.75
CA ARG A 392 10.14 -11.16 1.79
C ARG A 392 9.72 -10.81 3.22
N PHE A 393 9.00 -9.71 3.37
CA PHE A 393 8.17 -9.38 4.53
C PHE A 393 6.75 -9.10 4.03
N ALA A 394 5.73 -9.65 4.66
CA ALA A 394 4.34 -9.35 4.34
C ALA A 394 3.49 -9.13 5.60
N LEU A 395 2.65 -8.09 5.57
CA LEU A 395 1.60 -7.83 6.54
C LEU A 395 0.25 -8.10 5.88
N LYS A 396 -0.55 -9.01 6.46
CA LYS A 396 -1.80 -9.50 5.87
C LYS A 396 -3.01 -8.80 6.51
N SER A 397 -3.95 -8.38 5.67
CA SER A 397 -5.26 -7.83 6.01
C SER A 397 -5.23 -6.66 7.01
N LEU A 398 -4.50 -5.57 6.71
CA LEU A 398 -4.51 -4.37 7.57
C LEU A 398 -5.78 -3.52 7.34
N ASP A 399 -6.67 -3.47 8.33
CA ASP A 399 -7.88 -2.63 8.30
C ASP A 399 -7.60 -1.20 8.81
N VAL A 400 -7.21 -0.33 7.88
CA VAL A 400 -6.84 1.08 8.15
C VAL A 400 -8.04 1.89 8.62
N ALA A 401 -9.21 1.69 7.99
CA ALA A 401 -10.41 2.43 8.36
C ALA A 401 -10.85 2.09 9.79
N SER A 402 -10.89 0.81 10.15
CA SER A 402 -11.22 0.39 11.52
C SER A 402 -10.14 0.81 12.53
N PHE A 403 -8.86 0.83 12.16
CA PHE A 403 -7.79 1.38 13.00
C PHE A 403 -8.03 2.86 13.34
N ILE A 404 -8.40 3.68 12.36
CA ILE A 404 -8.74 5.10 12.59
C ILE A 404 -9.94 5.21 13.53
N ARG A 405 -11.02 4.44 13.31
CA ARG A 405 -12.20 4.43 14.19
C ARG A 405 -11.86 4.05 15.62
N LEU A 406 -11.01 3.05 15.82
CA LEU A 406 -10.57 2.61 17.15
C LEU A 406 -9.66 3.65 17.82
N SER A 407 -8.75 4.28 17.06
CA SER A 407 -7.89 5.34 17.60
C SER A 407 -8.70 6.51 18.19
N ALA A 408 -9.87 6.80 17.63
CA ALA A 408 -10.78 7.83 18.12
C ALA A 408 -11.34 7.53 19.51
N GLN A 409 -11.45 6.25 19.86
CA GLN A 409 -11.90 5.82 21.19
C GLN A 409 -10.81 6.05 22.25
N PHE A 410 -9.54 6.01 21.83
CA PHE A 410 -8.36 6.14 22.70
C PHE A 410 -7.77 7.56 22.72
N ALA A 411 -8.28 8.49 21.91
CA ALA A 411 -7.76 9.86 21.82
C ALA A 411 -7.76 10.61 23.16
N ALA A 412 -8.62 10.23 24.12
CA ALA A 412 -8.70 10.85 25.45
C ALA A 412 -8.03 10.03 26.55
N GLN A 413 -7.77 8.73 26.36
CA GLN A 413 -7.29 7.82 27.39
C GLN A 413 -6.48 6.67 26.78
N LYS A 414 -5.39 6.28 27.44
CA LYS A 414 -4.60 5.09 27.05
C LYS A 414 -5.52 3.86 27.08
N PRO A 415 -5.51 3.01 26.03
CA PRO A 415 -6.33 1.81 26.02
C PRO A 415 -5.99 0.90 27.21
N SER A 416 -7.00 0.35 27.86
CA SER A 416 -6.81 -0.75 28.80
C SER A 416 -6.26 -1.99 28.08
N PRO A 417 -5.65 -2.95 28.78
CA PRO A 417 -5.21 -4.22 28.17
C PRO A 417 -6.31 -4.91 27.37
N GLU A 418 -7.56 -4.92 27.87
CA GLU A 418 -8.71 -5.50 27.19
C GLU A 418 -9.09 -4.71 25.93
N GLN A 419 -8.99 -3.38 25.97
CA GLN A 419 -9.21 -2.52 24.81
C GLN A 419 -8.10 -2.69 23.76
N ALA A 420 -6.87 -2.97 24.16
CA ALA A 420 -5.78 -3.24 23.22
C ALA A 420 -6.04 -4.51 22.38
N LEU A 421 -6.78 -5.50 22.93
CA LEU A 421 -7.19 -6.70 22.17
C LEU A 421 -8.11 -6.37 20.99
N THR A 422 -8.79 -5.23 21.00
CA THR A 422 -9.63 -4.79 19.86
C THR A 422 -8.81 -4.42 18.63
N LEU A 423 -7.49 -4.24 18.76
CA LEU A 423 -6.57 -4.00 17.64
C LEU A 423 -6.20 -5.30 16.92
N PHE A 424 -6.35 -6.45 17.59
CA PHE A 424 -5.91 -7.75 17.07
C PHE A 424 -6.65 -8.18 15.79
N PRO A 425 -7.97 -7.94 15.64
CA PRO A 425 -8.69 -8.22 14.40
C PRO A 425 -8.35 -7.32 13.22
N LEU A 426 -7.55 -6.27 13.40
CA LEU A 426 -7.21 -5.32 12.33
C LEU A 426 -6.07 -5.80 11.44
N ILE A 427 -5.43 -6.91 11.80
CA ILE A 427 -4.36 -7.58 11.05
C ILE A 427 -4.70 -9.07 11.13
N GLU A 428 -4.42 -9.85 10.09
CA GLU A 428 -4.69 -11.30 10.08
C GLU A 428 -3.42 -12.14 9.93
N GLY A 429 -2.26 -11.51 9.74
CA GLY A 429 -1.02 -12.24 9.77
C GLY A 429 0.22 -11.42 9.44
N VAL A 430 1.36 -12.02 9.75
CA VAL A 430 2.69 -11.53 9.39
C VAL A 430 3.50 -12.68 8.81
N GLU A 431 4.25 -12.40 7.73
CA GLU A 431 5.14 -13.35 7.09
C GLU A 431 6.52 -12.73 6.88
N ILE A 432 7.55 -13.51 7.13
CA ILE A 432 8.95 -13.19 6.83
C ILE A 432 9.55 -14.42 6.13
N LYS A 433 10.26 -14.24 5.01
CA LYS A 433 10.96 -15.31 4.29
C LYS A 433 12.37 -14.90 3.88
N GLY A 434 13.25 -15.89 3.84
CA GLY A 434 14.62 -15.74 3.33
C GLY A 434 15.41 -14.67 4.08
N VAL A 435 15.37 -14.66 5.41
CA VAL A 435 16.27 -13.80 6.20
C VAL A 435 17.61 -14.47 6.30
N THR A 436 18.66 -13.73 6.00
CA THR A 436 20.05 -14.11 6.30
C THR A 436 20.69 -12.95 7.04
N SER A 437 21.16 -13.18 8.26
CA SER A 437 21.73 -12.14 9.11
C SER A 437 23.00 -12.63 9.80
N PRO A 438 24.04 -11.80 9.97
CA PRO A 438 25.27 -12.23 10.63
C PRO A 438 25.03 -12.60 12.09
N TYR A 439 25.57 -13.73 12.54
CA TYR A 439 25.47 -14.16 13.94
C TYR A 439 26.74 -13.82 14.71
N LYS A 440 26.67 -12.80 15.57
CA LYS A 440 27.82 -12.30 16.35
C LYS A 440 29.04 -12.11 15.42
N ALA A 441 30.25 -12.38 15.91
CA ALA A 441 31.48 -12.41 15.12
C ALA A 441 31.88 -13.85 14.73
N THR A 442 30.93 -14.77 14.56
CA THR A 442 31.22 -16.19 14.28
C THR A 442 31.54 -16.48 12.80
N GLY A 443 31.23 -15.55 11.90
CA GLY A 443 31.32 -15.76 10.45
C GLY A 443 30.23 -16.69 9.87
N LYS A 444 29.31 -17.20 10.70
CA LYS A 444 28.15 -17.99 10.27
C LYS A 444 26.86 -17.15 10.38
N PRO A 445 25.92 -17.23 9.42
CA PRO A 445 24.66 -16.48 9.50
C PRO A 445 23.57 -17.27 10.26
N VAL A 446 22.62 -16.54 10.84
CA VAL A 446 21.28 -17.06 11.15
C VAL A 446 20.44 -16.97 9.87
N ASN A 447 19.70 -18.04 9.57
CA ASN A 447 18.78 -18.12 8.46
C ASN A 447 17.34 -18.32 8.94
N ILE A 448 16.40 -17.58 8.37
CA ILE A 448 14.96 -17.82 8.51
C ILE A 448 14.43 -18.06 7.10
N ASP A 449 14.14 -19.31 6.77
CA ASP A 449 13.57 -19.68 5.48
C ASP A 449 12.14 -19.16 5.38
N VAL A 450 11.34 -19.41 6.42
CA VAL A 450 9.99 -18.87 6.59
C VAL A 450 9.66 -18.68 8.08
N PHE A 451 8.96 -17.61 8.39
CA PHE A 451 8.22 -17.41 9.62
C PHE A 451 6.89 -16.74 9.25
N SER A 452 5.79 -17.47 9.33
CA SER A 452 4.43 -16.98 9.08
C SER A 452 3.58 -17.24 10.30
N LEU A 453 2.95 -16.19 10.82
CA LEU A 453 1.95 -16.28 11.87
C LEU A 453 0.65 -15.70 11.31
N ASP A 454 -0.36 -16.54 11.17
CA ASP A 454 -1.66 -16.22 10.61
C ASP A 454 -2.75 -16.46 11.65
N TRP A 455 -3.69 -15.54 11.79
CA TRP A 455 -4.83 -15.69 12.67
C TRP A 455 -6.08 -15.10 12.04
N GLY A 456 -7.24 -15.55 12.48
CA GLY A 456 -8.51 -15.07 11.95
C GLY A 456 -9.68 -15.80 12.57
N GLN A 457 -10.85 -15.61 11.95
CA GLN A 457 -12.13 -16.12 12.45
C GLN A 457 -12.35 -15.71 13.91
N PHE A 458 -12.94 -14.56 14.17
CA PHE A 458 -13.01 -14.03 15.53
C PHE A 458 -14.30 -14.41 16.26
N VAL A 459 -14.18 -14.77 17.53
CA VAL A 459 -15.28 -14.76 18.50
C VAL A 459 -15.08 -13.55 19.39
N GLY A 460 -15.85 -12.49 19.16
CA GLY A 460 -15.54 -11.18 19.74
C GLY A 460 -14.21 -10.66 19.20
N THR A 461 -13.22 -10.49 20.08
CA THR A 461 -11.84 -10.06 19.73
C THR A 461 -10.83 -11.21 19.73
N ILE A 462 -11.23 -12.42 20.13
CA ILE A 462 -10.33 -13.57 20.26
C ILE A 462 -10.32 -14.37 18.95
N PRO A 463 -9.15 -14.61 18.34
CA PRO A 463 -9.06 -15.46 17.15
C PRO A 463 -9.43 -16.91 17.51
N SER A 464 -10.27 -17.51 16.68
CA SER A 464 -10.66 -18.92 16.78
C SER A 464 -9.91 -19.81 15.79
N LYS A 465 -9.10 -19.20 14.92
CA LYS A 465 -8.15 -19.87 14.03
C LYS A 465 -6.76 -19.22 14.15
N LEU A 466 -5.74 -20.05 14.24
CA LEU A 466 -4.33 -19.68 14.33
C LEU A 466 -3.47 -20.66 13.53
N ARG A 467 -2.44 -20.18 12.84
CA ARG A 467 -1.42 -21.01 12.21
C ARG A 467 -0.04 -20.36 12.35
N LEU A 468 0.94 -21.14 12.78
CA LEU A 468 2.36 -20.77 12.80
C LEU A 468 3.12 -21.71 11.86
N VAL A 469 3.84 -21.17 10.89
CA VAL A 469 4.81 -21.89 10.08
C VAL A 469 6.18 -21.26 10.32
N ALA A 470 7.14 -22.01 10.83
CA ALA A 470 8.48 -21.50 11.15
C ALA A 470 9.55 -22.49 10.71
N LYS A 471 10.40 -22.08 9.78
CA LYS A 471 11.59 -22.80 9.35
C LYS A 471 12.81 -21.90 9.49
N MET A 472 13.68 -22.24 10.41
CA MET A 472 14.83 -21.42 10.77
C MET A 472 16.04 -22.28 11.14
N ALA A 473 17.23 -21.74 10.91
CA ALA A 473 18.49 -22.36 11.28
C ALA A 473 19.46 -21.35 11.86
N ALA A 474 20.10 -21.69 12.98
CA ALA A 474 21.09 -20.87 13.64
C ALA A 474 22.35 -21.70 13.96
N PRO A 475 23.55 -21.10 13.87
CA PRO A 475 24.77 -21.77 14.32
C PRO A 475 24.75 -21.94 15.84
N LEU A 476 25.32 -23.05 16.31
CA LEU A 476 25.55 -23.26 17.75
C LEU A 476 26.87 -22.59 18.17
N ASP A 477 26.88 -22.06 19.39
CA ASP A 477 28.00 -21.35 20.00
C ASP A 477 28.68 -22.22 21.06
N ALA A 478 29.91 -22.64 20.80
CA ALA A 478 30.70 -23.44 21.76
C ALA A 478 31.02 -22.70 23.06
N ALA A 479 30.95 -21.36 23.05
CA ALA A 479 31.10 -20.55 24.25
C ALA A 479 29.86 -20.61 25.17
N ASP A 480 28.71 -21.05 24.66
CA ASP A 480 27.49 -21.25 25.45
C ASP A 480 27.52 -22.63 26.13
N PRO A 481 27.57 -22.71 27.48
CA PRO A 481 27.59 -23.98 28.20
C PRO A 481 26.40 -24.90 27.89
N GLN A 482 25.24 -24.34 27.52
CA GLN A 482 24.05 -25.14 27.18
C GLN A 482 24.18 -25.83 25.82
N GLN A 483 25.05 -25.32 24.94
CA GLN A 483 25.21 -25.79 23.57
C GLN A 483 26.48 -26.66 23.40
N GLN A 484 27.42 -26.59 24.36
CA GLN A 484 28.68 -27.34 24.33
C GLN A 484 28.50 -28.84 24.09
N ALA A 485 27.50 -29.47 24.72
CA ALA A 485 27.26 -30.91 24.54
C ALA A 485 26.85 -31.26 23.10
N LEU A 486 26.08 -30.38 22.44
CA LEU A 486 25.64 -30.54 21.05
C LEU A 486 26.81 -30.30 20.09
N VAL A 487 27.59 -29.24 20.33
CA VAL A 487 28.80 -28.94 19.55
C VAL A 487 29.83 -30.06 19.67
N ALA A 488 30.06 -30.58 20.88
CA ALA A 488 30.94 -31.72 21.13
C ALA A 488 30.45 -33.02 20.49
N ALA A 489 29.15 -33.13 20.21
CA ALA A 489 28.56 -34.24 19.46
C ALA A 489 28.64 -34.06 17.94
N GLY A 490 29.28 -33.00 17.44
CA GLY A 490 29.43 -32.71 16.02
C GLY A 490 28.25 -31.92 15.41
N ILE A 491 27.31 -31.46 16.23
CA ILE A 491 26.19 -30.64 15.79
C ILE A 491 26.62 -29.17 15.86
N ASP A 492 26.84 -28.54 14.71
CA ASP A 492 27.32 -27.16 14.65
C ASP A 492 26.22 -26.15 14.26
N ARG A 493 25.01 -26.65 13.96
CA ARG A 493 23.81 -25.86 13.65
C ARG A 493 22.57 -26.48 14.29
N MET A 494 21.66 -25.62 14.74
CA MET A 494 20.31 -25.99 15.14
C MET A 494 19.34 -25.52 14.06
N ALA A 495 18.52 -26.42 13.54
CA ALA A 495 17.42 -26.09 12.64
C ALA A 495 16.08 -26.46 13.30
N VAL A 496 15.06 -25.64 13.07
CA VAL A 496 13.69 -25.89 13.52
C VAL A 496 12.79 -25.76 12.30
N ASP A 497 11.95 -26.76 12.05
CA ASP A 497 10.86 -26.71 11.07
C ASP A 497 9.55 -27.04 11.81
N ALA A 498 8.65 -26.05 11.92
CA ALA A 498 7.42 -26.14 12.67
C ALA A 498 6.22 -25.71 11.81
N ASP A 499 5.13 -26.48 11.87
CA ASP A 499 3.81 -26.13 11.32
C ASP A 499 2.76 -26.45 12.39
N LEU A 500 2.24 -25.41 13.03
CA LEU A 500 1.30 -25.50 14.15
C LEU A 500 -0.02 -24.88 13.73
N GLY A 501 -1.11 -25.63 13.72
CA GLY A 501 -2.45 -25.12 13.43
C GLY A 501 -3.40 -25.30 14.62
N ALA A 502 -4.25 -24.32 14.86
CA ALA A 502 -5.35 -24.41 15.81
C ALA A 502 -6.63 -23.84 15.20
N VAL A 503 -7.74 -24.54 15.33
CA VAL A 503 -9.04 -24.11 14.79
C VAL A 503 -10.18 -24.54 15.69
N TRP A 504 -11.11 -23.62 15.94
CA TRP A 504 -12.41 -23.90 16.54
C TRP A 504 -13.51 -23.79 15.50
N THR A 505 -14.47 -24.70 15.56
CA THR A 505 -15.63 -24.72 14.68
C THR A 505 -16.90 -24.60 15.51
N GLU A 506 -17.63 -23.49 15.32
CA GLU A 506 -18.83 -23.19 16.11
C GLU A 506 -19.94 -24.24 15.93
N ALA A 507 -20.18 -24.69 14.68
CA ALA A 507 -21.23 -25.64 14.36
C ALA A 507 -21.07 -27.00 15.07
N SER A 508 -19.83 -27.47 15.25
CA SER A 508 -19.52 -28.74 15.91
C SER A 508 -19.06 -28.58 17.36
N ARG A 509 -18.89 -27.34 17.85
CA ARG A 509 -18.27 -27.02 19.15
C ARG A 509 -16.96 -27.79 19.37
N SER A 510 -16.16 -27.91 18.33
CA SER A 510 -14.92 -28.68 18.34
C SER A 510 -13.74 -27.73 18.21
N PHE A 511 -12.72 -27.93 19.03
CA PHE A 511 -11.41 -27.31 18.86
C PHE A 511 -10.40 -28.38 18.46
N ALA A 512 -9.58 -28.09 17.46
CA ALA A 512 -8.54 -29.00 16.99
C ALA A 512 -7.21 -28.27 16.93
N LEU A 513 -6.18 -28.88 17.49
CA LEU A 513 -4.81 -28.65 17.09
C LEU A 513 -4.57 -29.52 15.86
N GLU A 514 -4.51 -28.88 14.68
CA GLU A 514 -4.11 -29.53 13.43
C GLU A 514 -2.66 -30.02 13.59
N PRO A 515 -2.23 -31.09 12.85
CA PRO A 515 -0.97 -31.77 13.12
C PRO A 515 0.20 -30.80 13.33
N VAL A 516 0.60 -30.67 14.59
CA VAL A 516 1.73 -29.86 15.07
C VAL A 516 2.97 -30.60 14.66
N LYS A 517 3.58 -30.23 13.53
CA LYS A 517 4.85 -30.84 13.09
C LYS A 517 6.02 -30.05 13.68
N LEU A 518 7.03 -30.77 14.14
CA LEU A 518 8.29 -30.20 14.62
C LEU A 518 9.45 -31.10 14.21
N ASP A 519 10.36 -30.57 13.39
CA ASP A 519 11.67 -31.16 13.09
C ASP A 519 12.75 -30.34 13.81
N MET A 520 13.66 -31.03 14.51
CA MET A 520 14.76 -30.40 15.24
C MET A 520 16.11 -30.95 14.77
N ALA A 521 16.85 -30.11 14.06
CA ALA A 521 18.22 -30.35 13.59
C ALA A 521 18.41 -31.68 12.83
N GLY A 522 17.34 -32.25 12.25
CA GLY A 522 17.37 -33.58 11.64
C GLY A 522 17.66 -34.72 12.63
N LEU A 523 17.45 -34.50 13.93
CA LEU A 523 17.62 -35.49 15.00
C LEU A 523 16.30 -36.10 15.47
N LEU A 524 15.21 -35.35 15.30
CA LEU A 524 13.90 -35.70 15.78
C LEU A 524 12.85 -35.08 14.88
N ASN A 525 11.90 -35.90 14.43
CA ASN A 525 10.68 -35.43 13.77
C ASN A 525 9.48 -35.85 14.61
N THR A 526 8.66 -34.90 15.05
CA THR A 526 7.46 -35.17 15.83
C THR A 526 6.23 -34.58 15.16
N SER A 527 5.10 -35.26 15.32
CA SER A 527 3.80 -34.67 15.06
C SER A 527 2.79 -34.98 16.15
N ALA A 528 1.97 -34.00 16.52
CA ALA A 528 0.91 -34.19 17.49
C ALA A 528 -0.43 -33.63 16.97
N LYS A 529 -1.52 -34.34 17.23
CA LYS A 529 -2.89 -33.90 16.95
C LYS A 529 -3.69 -34.01 18.24
N VAL A 530 -4.37 -32.93 18.61
CA VAL A 530 -5.21 -32.89 19.81
C VAL A 530 -6.57 -32.34 19.42
N THR A 531 -7.63 -32.96 19.91
CA THR A 531 -8.99 -32.46 19.74
C THR A 531 -9.64 -32.26 21.09
N LEU A 532 -10.46 -31.22 21.21
CA LEU A 532 -11.33 -30.96 22.34
C LEU A 532 -12.77 -30.89 21.82
N ALA A 533 -13.67 -31.56 22.51
CA ALA A 533 -15.09 -31.59 22.20
C ALA A 533 -15.87 -30.67 23.15
N ASN A 534 -17.07 -30.29 22.72
CA ASN A 534 -17.98 -29.43 23.48
C ASN A 534 -17.30 -28.14 23.99
N VAL A 535 -16.51 -27.48 23.13
CA VAL A 535 -15.91 -26.18 23.43
C VAL A 535 -16.95 -25.09 23.18
N PRO A 536 -17.52 -24.49 24.24
CA PRO A 536 -18.56 -23.48 24.11
C PRO A 536 -17.99 -22.15 23.58
N ARG A 537 -18.84 -21.30 22.99
CA ARG A 537 -18.42 -19.99 22.44
C ARG A 537 -17.83 -19.09 23.54
N GLU A 538 -18.36 -19.22 24.74
CA GLU A 538 -17.98 -18.49 25.96
C GLU A 538 -16.54 -18.82 26.42
N ALA A 539 -15.93 -19.91 25.93
CA ALA A 539 -14.52 -20.20 26.16
C ALA A 539 -13.61 -19.11 25.55
N PHE A 540 -14.09 -18.43 24.51
CA PHE A 540 -13.44 -17.30 23.84
C PHE A 540 -13.94 -15.95 24.38
N SER A 541 -14.06 -15.83 25.71
CA SER A 541 -14.37 -14.57 26.38
C SER A 541 -13.10 -13.85 26.86
N THR A 542 -13.11 -12.52 26.80
CA THR A 542 -12.08 -11.68 27.45
C THR A 542 -12.24 -11.66 28.98
N SER A 543 -13.39 -12.10 29.50
CA SER A 543 -13.60 -12.28 30.93
C SER A 543 -13.01 -13.62 31.37
N ALA A 544 -11.99 -13.57 32.24
CA ALA A 544 -11.38 -14.77 32.81
C ALA A 544 -12.41 -15.65 33.53
N ALA A 545 -13.39 -15.05 34.22
CA ALA A 545 -14.43 -15.80 34.93
C ALA A 545 -15.36 -16.56 33.97
N GLU A 546 -15.79 -15.92 32.88
CA GLU A 546 -16.63 -16.57 31.86
C GLU A 546 -15.86 -17.67 31.13
N SER A 547 -14.62 -17.39 30.70
CA SER A 547 -13.78 -18.37 30.02
C SER A 547 -13.48 -19.58 30.92
N LEU A 548 -13.19 -19.37 32.21
CA LEU A 548 -12.99 -20.48 33.16
C LEU A 548 -14.28 -21.27 33.43
N GLY A 549 -15.42 -20.59 33.55
CA GLY A 549 -16.72 -21.25 33.70
C GLY A 549 -17.09 -22.09 32.47
N ALA A 550 -16.77 -21.58 31.28
CA ALA A 550 -16.92 -22.27 30.02
C ALA A 550 -15.94 -23.44 29.85
N ALA A 551 -14.70 -23.29 30.34
CA ALA A 551 -13.67 -24.33 30.30
C ALA A 551 -14.05 -25.60 31.08
N ALA A 552 -14.93 -25.49 32.09
CA ALA A 552 -15.46 -26.64 32.82
C ALA A 552 -16.33 -27.58 31.95
N GLN A 553 -16.87 -27.08 30.83
CA GLN A 553 -17.70 -27.87 29.91
C GLN A 553 -16.88 -28.58 28.83
N ILE A 554 -15.59 -28.24 28.71
CA ILE A 554 -14.72 -28.78 27.67
C ILE A 554 -14.42 -30.25 27.97
N GLU A 555 -14.63 -31.08 26.96
CA GLU A 555 -14.34 -32.51 26.98
C GLU A 555 -13.07 -32.79 26.17
N ALA A 556 -12.22 -33.69 26.66
CA ALA A 556 -11.08 -34.16 25.87
C ALA A 556 -11.57 -35.01 24.69
N GLY A 557 -10.97 -34.79 23.53
CA GLY A 557 -11.12 -35.61 22.34
C GLY A 557 -9.93 -36.55 22.13
N THR A 558 -9.76 -37.02 20.90
CA THR A 558 -8.62 -37.85 20.51
C THR A 558 -7.31 -37.05 20.57
N ILE A 559 -6.29 -37.70 21.12
CA ILE A 559 -4.89 -37.25 21.12
C ILE A 559 -4.08 -38.26 20.31
N GLU A 560 -3.25 -37.80 19.39
CA GLU A 560 -2.37 -38.63 18.59
C GLU A 560 -0.97 -38.00 18.59
N LEU A 561 0.04 -38.79 18.89
CA LEU A 561 1.45 -38.41 18.94
C LEU A 561 2.25 -39.37 18.06
N THR A 562 3.02 -38.82 17.13
CA THR A 562 3.97 -39.56 16.30
C THR A 562 5.36 -38.99 16.53
N VAL A 563 6.33 -39.84 16.81
CA VAL A 563 7.73 -39.47 17.09
C VAL A 563 8.63 -40.34 16.22
N HIS A 564 9.32 -39.75 15.27
CA HIS A 564 10.31 -40.42 14.43
C HIS A 564 11.72 -40.01 14.89
N ASP A 565 12.48 -41.00 15.36
CA ASP A 565 13.86 -40.81 15.79
C ASP A 565 14.77 -40.72 14.55
N LEU A 566 15.53 -39.65 14.44
CA LEU A 566 16.56 -39.48 13.41
C LEU A 566 17.98 -39.54 14.01
N GLY A 567 18.10 -39.97 15.27
CA GLY A 567 19.37 -40.12 15.99
C GLY A 567 19.43 -39.39 17.33
N VAL A 568 18.34 -38.76 17.79
CA VAL A 568 18.30 -38.08 19.10
C VAL A 568 18.44 -39.07 20.26
N ILE A 569 17.91 -40.28 20.11
CA ILE A 569 18.01 -41.32 21.16
C ILE A 569 19.47 -41.72 21.33
N ASP A 570 20.16 -42.02 20.24
CA ASP A 570 21.58 -42.41 20.26
C ASP A 570 22.47 -41.30 20.85
N LEU A 571 22.17 -40.04 20.54
CA LEU A 571 22.83 -38.89 21.13
C LEU A 571 22.61 -38.82 22.64
N ALA A 572 21.37 -38.97 23.11
CA ALA A 572 21.03 -38.95 24.53
C ALA A 572 21.69 -40.11 25.29
N ILE A 573 21.67 -41.33 24.74
CA ILE A 573 22.36 -42.49 25.29
C ILE A 573 23.87 -42.26 25.35
N ALA A 574 24.47 -41.70 24.29
CA ALA A 574 25.89 -41.39 24.27
C ALA A 574 26.28 -40.33 25.31
N GLN A 575 25.43 -39.32 25.53
CA GLN A 575 25.66 -38.32 26.57
C GLN A 575 25.53 -38.93 27.97
N TYR A 576 24.50 -39.72 28.23
CA TYR A 576 24.33 -40.42 29.51
C TYR A 576 25.51 -41.35 29.80
N ALA A 577 25.98 -42.10 28.81
CA ALA A 577 27.15 -42.97 28.91
C ALA A 577 28.41 -42.19 29.32
N ARG A 578 28.65 -41.01 28.71
CA ARG A 578 29.77 -40.13 29.09
C ARG A 578 29.64 -39.61 30.52
N THR A 579 28.44 -39.18 30.92
CA THR A 579 28.21 -38.62 32.26
C THR A 579 28.33 -39.67 33.36
N GLN A 580 27.85 -40.89 33.11
CA GLN A 580 27.91 -42.00 34.06
C GLN A 580 29.20 -42.83 33.96
N ASN A 581 30.07 -42.51 32.99
CA ASN A 581 31.30 -43.25 32.69
C ASN A 581 31.05 -44.76 32.46
N VAL A 582 30.01 -45.09 31.70
CA VAL A 582 29.63 -46.45 31.32
C VAL A 582 29.66 -46.63 29.80
N SER A 583 29.56 -47.86 29.31
CA SER A 583 29.40 -48.12 27.88
C SER A 583 28.03 -47.66 27.36
N ARG A 584 27.90 -47.44 26.05
CA ARG A 584 26.62 -47.07 25.42
C ARG A 584 25.55 -48.16 25.61
N ASP A 585 25.95 -49.42 25.60
CA ASP A 585 25.03 -50.55 25.78
C ASP A 585 24.53 -50.63 27.22
N GLU A 586 25.42 -50.43 28.21
CA GLU A 586 25.04 -50.31 29.62
C GLU A 586 24.11 -49.11 29.85
N ALA A 587 24.40 -47.96 29.23
CA ALA A 587 23.55 -46.78 29.28
C ALA A 587 22.15 -47.03 28.71
N ARG A 588 22.04 -47.65 27.53
CA ARG A 588 20.75 -47.99 26.92
C ARG A 588 19.97 -48.97 27.79
N ASN A 589 20.65 -50.01 28.30
CA ASN A 589 20.03 -50.99 29.19
C ASN A 589 19.56 -50.36 30.51
N ALA A 590 20.30 -49.39 31.07
CA ALA A 590 19.89 -48.66 32.26
C ALA A 590 18.64 -47.79 32.03
N VAL A 591 18.54 -47.14 30.86
CA VAL A 591 17.34 -46.38 30.47
C VAL A 591 16.15 -47.33 30.29
N LEU A 592 16.33 -48.43 29.57
CA LEU A 592 15.28 -49.42 29.33
C LEU A 592 14.81 -50.09 30.63
N SER A 593 15.72 -50.41 31.56
CA SER A 593 15.34 -50.99 32.85
C SER A 593 14.54 -50.01 33.69
N THR A 594 14.89 -48.71 33.66
CA THR A 594 14.15 -47.65 34.34
C THR A 594 12.73 -47.53 33.76
N ILE A 595 12.59 -47.54 32.44
CA ILE A 595 11.28 -47.46 31.76
C ILE A 595 10.43 -48.69 32.07
N LYS A 596 11.01 -49.90 32.03
CA LYS A 596 10.30 -51.14 32.36
C LYS A 596 9.86 -51.15 33.83
N ALA A 597 10.72 -50.70 34.75
CA ALA A 597 10.38 -50.59 36.19
C ALA A 597 9.26 -49.57 36.44
N GLN A 598 9.32 -48.39 35.82
CA GLN A 598 8.25 -47.39 35.89
C GLN A 598 6.96 -47.90 35.24
N GLY A 599 7.06 -48.56 34.09
CA GLY A 599 5.94 -49.18 33.40
C GLY A 599 5.25 -50.23 34.25
N GLN A 600 5.98 -51.07 34.98
CA GLN A 600 5.42 -52.04 35.91
C GLN A 600 4.69 -51.36 37.08
N ALA A 601 5.26 -50.28 37.64
CA ALA A 601 4.64 -49.49 38.70
C ALA A 601 3.34 -48.78 38.23
N VAL A 602 3.20 -48.52 36.94
CA VAL A 602 2.06 -47.79 36.33
C VAL A 602 1.02 -48.71 35.68
N SER A 603 1.40 -49.91 35.26
CA SER A 603 0.53 -50.76 34.44
C SER A 603 -0.72 -51.26 35.17
N GLY A 604 -0.66 -51.57 36.47
CA GLY A 604 -1.80 -52.07 37.25
C GLY A 604 -2.56 -53.26 36.64
N GLY A 605 -1.98 -53.98 35.67
CA GLY A 605 -2.65 -55.04 34.89
C GLY A 605 -3.39 -54.60 33.61
N SER A 606 -3.29 -53.34 33.19
CA SER A 606 -3.89 -52.81 31.95
C SER A 606 -3.11 -53.25 30.70
N ALA A 607 -3.77 -54.00 29.81
CA ALA A 607 -3.20 -54.44 28.54
C ALA A 607 -2.75 -53.26 27.65
N ASP A 608 -3.50 -52.16 27.69
CA ASP A 608 -3.22 -50.91 26.95
C ASP A 608 -1.92 -50.24 27.42
N VAL A 609 -1.68 -50.21 28.74
CA VAL A 609 -0.44 -49.64 29.30
C VAL A 609 0.74 -50.56 29.04
N THR A 610 0.56 -51.88 29.11
CA THR A 610 1.59 -52.84 28.71
C THR A 610 1.99 -52.65 27.25
N ALA A 611 1.02 -52.49 26.34
CA ALA A 611 1.30 -52.23 24.92
C ALA A 611 2.08 -50.94 24.70
N LEU A 612 1.73 -49.86 25.41
CA LEU A 612 2.46 -48.60 25.38
C LEU A 612 3.92 -48.74 25.85
N VAL A 613 4.16 -49.39 27.00
CA VAL A 613 5.52 -49.61 27.52
C VAL A 613 6.35 -50.47 26.57
N THR A 614 5.73 -51.48 25.95
CA THR A 614 6.39 -52.31 24.92
C THR A 614 6.78 -51.47 23.71
N ALA A 615 5.89 -50.64 23.17
CA ALA A 615 6.19 -49.78 22.04
C ALA A 615 7.31 -48.76 22.36
N ILE A 616 7.28 -48.12 23.53
CA ILE A 616 8.35 -47.20 23.97
C ILE A 616 9.69 -47.93 24.11
N SER A 617 9.68 -49.15 24.67
CA SER A 617 10.89 -49.96 24.80
C SER A 617 11.46 -50.32 23.43
N GLN A 618 10.63 -50.76 22.48
CA GLN A 618 11.04 -51.09 21.12
C GLN A 618 11.63 -49.88 20.37
N PHE A 619 11.01 -48.72 20.53
CA PHE A 619 11.46 -47.45 19.96
C PHE A 619 12.86 -47.05 20.48
N ILE A 620 13.16 -47.29 21.76
CA ILE A 620 14.49 -47.01 22.34
C ILE A 620 15.50 -48.13 22.00
N GLU A 621 15.04 -49.38 21.88
CA GLU A 621 15.90 -50.52 21.52
C GLU A 621 16.38 -50.44 20.06
N THR A 622 15.56 -49.91 19.15
CA THR A 622 15.85 -49.85 17.71
C THR A 622 15.96 -48.40 17.21
N PRO A 623 17.18 -47.88 16.98
CA PRO A 623 17.37 -46.54 16.44
C PRO A 623 16.66 -46.34 15.09
N GLY A 624 16.18 -45.13 14.83
CA GLY A 624 15.56 -44.80 13.54
C GLY A 624 14.09 -45.20 13.38
N GLN A 625 13.45 -45.74 14.42
CA GLN A 625 12.03 -46.10 14.36
C GLN A 625 11.09 -44.89 14.50
N THR A 626 9.84 -45.11 14.14
CA THR A 626 8.71 -44.22 14.43
C THR A 626 7.85 -44.82 15.54
N LEU A 627 7.60 -44.08 16.61
CA LEU A 627 6.64 -44.38 17.66
C LEU A 627 5.34 -43.64 17.40
N VAL A 628 4.22 -44.36 17.31
CA VAL A 628 2.87 -43.78 17.20
C VAL A 628 2.09 -44.14 18.45
N ILE A 629 1.51 -43.14 19.11
CA ILE A 629 0.64 -43.27 20.29
C ILE A 629 -0.67 -42.54 20.01
N LYS A 630 -1.79 -43.25 20.10
CA LYS A 630 -3.13 -42.69 19.97
C LYS A 630 -3.93 -42.96 21.23
N LEU A 631 -4.46 -41.88 21.81
CA LEU A 631 -5.30 -41.89 23.00
C LEU A 631 -6.71 -41.48 22.59
N THR A 632 -7.68 -42.38 22.77
CA THR A 632 -9.10 -42.10 22.51
C THR A 632 -9.88 -42.18 23.82
N PRO A 633 -10.58 -41.11 24.26
CA PRO A 633 -11.38 -41.15 25.47
C PRO A 633 -12.40 -42.30 25.45
N ARG A 634 -12.50 -43.06 26.54
CA ARG A 634 -13.47 -44.17 26.65
C ARG A 634 -14.89 -43.69 26.94
N ALA A 635 -15.01 -42.51 27.53
CA ALA A 635 -16.26 -41.84 27.89
C ALA A 635 -16.05 -40.32 27.85
N LYS A 636 -17.09 -39.56 28.17
CA LYS A 636 -16.98 -38.10 28.39
C LYS A 636 -15.93 -37.84 29.46
N ALA A 637 -14.88 -37.13 29.10
CA ALA A 637 -13.75 -36.87 29.98
C ALA A 637 -13.54 -35.36 30.10
N PRO A 638 -13.98 -34.71 31.21
CA PRO A 638 -13.78 -33.28 31.40
C PRO A 638 -12.29 -32.94 31.38
N ALA A 639 -11.90 -31.99 30.52
CA ALA A 639 -10.48 -31.72 30.24
C ALA A 639 -9.73 -31.21 31.48
N LEU A 640 -10.35 -30.33 32.28
CA LEU A 640 -9.75 -29.83 33.53
C LEU A 640 -9.54 -30.95 34.56
N GLN A 641 -10.48 -31.89 34.66
CA GLN A 641 -10.34 -33.04 35.55
C GLN A 641 -9.18 -33.94 35.09
N LEU A 642 -9.06 -34.17 33.78
CA LEU A 642 -7.94 -34.93 33.21
C LEU A 642 -6.59 -34.27 33.48
N ILE A 643 -6.46 -32.96 33.31
CA ILE A 643 -5.23 -32.22 33.61
C ILE A 643 -4.87 -32.34 35.09
N GLN A 644 -5.85 -32.25 35.98
CA GLN A 644 -5.62 -32.40 37.41
C GLN A 644 -5.21 -33.83 37.76
N LEU A 645 -5.90 -34.84 37.22
CA LEU A 645 -5.53 -36.24 37.38
C LEU A 645 -4.11 -36.49 36.86
N LEU A 646 -3.73 -35.93 35.70
CA LEU A 646 -2.38 -36.09 35.16
C LEU A 646 -1.28 -35.60 36.12
N LYS A 647 -1.60 -34.63 36.99
CA LYS A 647 -0.66 -34.10 38.00
C LYS A 647 -0.65 -34.91 39.29
N THR A 648 -1.81 -35.37 39.75
CA THR A 648 -1.96 -36.03 41.06
C THR A 648 -1.88 -37.55 40.98
N ASP A 649 -2.40 -38.12 39.90
CA ASP A 649 -2.46 -39.56 39.62
C ASP A 649 -2.49 -39.82 38.09
N PRO A 650 -1.30 -39.79 37.44
CA PRO A 650 -1.19 -40.01 36.00
C PRO A 650 -1.75 -41.36 35.54
N GLN A 651 -1.75 -42.37 36.42
CA GLN A 651 -2.22 -43.72 36.07
C GLN A 651 -3.74 -43.71 35.86
N SER A 652 -4.48 -43.10 36.80
CA SER A 652 -5.92 -42.92 36.70
C SER A 652 -6.32 -42.03 35.52
N ALA A 653 -5.49 -41.06 35.15
CA ALA A 653 -5.70 -40.24 33.95
C ALA A 653 -5.59 -41.07 32.65
N LEU A 654 -4.53 -41.88 32.53
CA LEU A 654 -4.32 -42.76 31.36
C LEU A 654 -5.43 -43.81 31.24
N ALA A 655 -5.96 -44.32 32.35
CA ALA A 655 -7.07 -45.28 32.35
C ALA A 655 -8.36 -44.75 31.71
N GLN A 656 -8.54 -43.42 31.64
CA GLN A 656 -9.68 -42.78 30.96
C GLN A 656 -9.62 -42.93 29.43
N PHE A 657 -8.48 -43.36 28.89
CA PHE A 657 -8.25 -43.50 27.46
C PHE A 657 -8.08 -44.96 27.06
N ARG A 658 -8.53 -45.28 25.85
CA ARG A 658 -8.03 -46.40 25.07
C ARG A 658 -6.70 -45.98 24.46
N ILE A 659 -5.66 -46.79 24.69
CA ILE A 659 -4.30 -46.51 24.23
C ILE A 659 -3.96 -47.48 23.12
N GLU A 660 -3.62 -46.93 21.95
CA GLU A 660 -3.08 -47.69 20.83
C GLU A 660 -1.64 -47.20 20.62
N ALA A 661 -0.67 -48.10 20.73
CA ALA A 661 0.74 -47.77 20.57
C ALA A 661 1.40 -48.77 19.62
N SER A 662 2.25 -48.28 18.73
CA SER A 662 2.96 -49.11 17.76
C SER A 662 4.29 -48.49 17.37
N THR A 663 5.22 -49.32 16.89
CA THR A 663 6.45 -48.86 16.26
C THR A 663 6.61 -49.42 14.84
N GLY A 664 7.27 -48.68 13.96
CA GLY A 664 7.52 -49.05 12.58
C GLY A 664 8.68 -48.28 11.95
N LEU A 665 9.18 -48.77 10.81
CA LEU A 665 10.17 -48.07 9.97
C LEU A 665 9.52 -46.98 9.13
#